data_AF-A0A0B7NBE5-F1
#
_entry.id   AF-A0A0B7NBE5-F1
#
_cell.length_a   1.000
_cell.length_b   1.000
_cell.length_c   1.000
_cell.angle_alpha   90.00
_cell.angle_beta   90.00
_cell.angle_gamma   90.00
#
_symmetry.space_group_name_H-M   'P 1'
#
loop_
_entity.id
_entity.type
_entity.pdbx_description
1 polymer ?
#
loop_
_entity_poly.entity_id
_entity_poly.type
_entity_poly.pdbx_seq_one_letter_code
_entity_poly.pdbx_strand_id
1 'polypeptide(L)'
;MSRPTATTDTNYSRSKNTLSFSSPYKVQTLDQIPTPILKLLVVLGPTLQSTAKLVDILMWRTKQPRQSVLVVLIWICLCLWTWQCLAFGLPGLVVYKLARDWLFVKTCKSRREAMEMRRREQRSKREAQLEEDYSDDERITQLRLEQQKEEENELISRKIRPEGEVSLDDTLEDLAVVNAFIDHVRLQIKRFLVHVDGSRADAAISCLSFLMYTWPFWILICWVAGAHLVFAIAGASLLVSPSPWFSVIFMSLRNNVVLKHILAAAWAYGVAFITTSLSFFDFKRGSASKSKRQKKRIAVKDWISSVMTRAKSEKTKALQVMESKETLEQDGNKGTRSEMIFQFEVYENQRWWLGVNWTTNMMPSERGPWTDNQLKAIPAKEDFKLPEPTIKTAIISKEGKVVERATNKVWNWADGDWWVDMTGEMAGKIDHNGWEYGNNSWKQLSGTPGMQTFTRRRRWCRRAKLVERETDQELDDTIGLHVPELAEKARRQGIKQLDTLEKKHPYLDQSLPPRRMTENQRKKLLRKVNRIANSLDNAIPYSPIPIGIDTVLGFIPVIGGFLGWFLSLYQIYLSTTFGIPLWLILRMMYNITVDFAFTFIPLLGGFLHMFYKANLYNYEELSEWLNNPTPEYTERVKAGERRPSAAGPQPGEISWTQLGTDVTQLVTKSITDTRKRMIEEKKPE
;
A
#
# COMPACT_ATOMS: atom_id res chain seq x y z
N MET A 1 37.19 -0.43 -2.14
CA MET A 1 36.18 -1.30 -2.79
C MET A 1 35.70 -2.30 -1.76
N SER A 2 34.55 -2.04 -1.13
CA SER A 2 33.88 -2.98 -0.22
C SER A 2 32.48 -2.43 0.09
N ARG A 3 31.47 -2.99 -0.58
CA ARG A 3 30.03 -2.74 -0.36
C ARG A 3 29.60 -3.24 1.02
N PRO A 4 28.69 -2.56 1.74
CA PRO A 4 27.91 -3.18 2.80
C PRO A 4 26.62 -3.77 2.21
N THR A 5 26.42 -5.07 2.39
CA THR A 5 25.15 -5.76 2.15
C THR A 5 24.26 -5.61 3.37
N ALA A 6 23.09 -4.99 3.18
CA ALA A 6 22.02 -4.93 4.15
C ALA A 6 21.36 -6.32 4.28
N THR A 7 21.38 -6.89 5.47
CA THR A 7 20.57 -8.06 5.85
C THR A 7 19.44 -7.60 6.76
N THR A 8 18.22 -7.70 6.24
CA THR A 8 16.95 -7.56 6.96
C THR A 8 16.73 -8.77 7.85
N ASP A 9 17.07 -8.65 9.13
CA ASP A 9 16.72 -9.64 10.15
C ASP A 9 15.33 -9.35 10.74
N THR A 10 14.32 -10.07 10.26
CA THR A 10 13.02 -10.18 10.92
C THR A 10 13.11 -11.22 12.05
N ASN A 11 13.74 -10.82 13.16
CA ASN A 11 13.84 -11.63 14.37
C ASN A 11 12.54 -11.56 15.19
N TYR A 12 11.64 -12.55 15.03
CA TYR A 12 10.63 -12.87 16.03
C TYR A 12 11.30 -13.67 17.16
N SER A 13 11.92 -12.95 18.09
CA SER A 13 12.52 -13.54 19.30
C SER A 13 11.42 -14.04 20.23
N ARG A 14 11.12 -15.35 20.22
CA ARG A 14 10.47 -16.01 21.36
C ARG A 14 11.55 -16.11 22.44
N SER A 15 11.62 -15.09 23.31
CA SER A 15 12.47 -15.14 24.49
C SER A 15 12.08 -16.36 25.33
N LYS A 16 13.08 -17.13 25.76
CA LYS A 16 12.91 -18.03 26.89
C LYS A 16 12.93 -17.16 28.13
N ASN A 17 11.79 -16.53 28.45
CA ASN A 17 11.60 -15.89 29.75
C ASN A 17 11.28 -16.95 30.78
N THR A 18 12.07 -16.96 31.85
CA THR A 18 11.81 -17.66 33.09
C THR A 18 10.52 -17.15 33.73
N LEU A 19 9.45 -17.94 33.58
CA LEU A 19 8.28 -18.13 34.46
C LEU A 19 7.77 -16.93 35.27
N SER A 20 6.90 -16.12 34.66
CA SER A 20 5.73 -15.54 35.35
C SER A 20 4.51 -16.37 34.97
N PHE A 21 3.91 -17.07 35.94
CA PHE A 21 2.78 -17.97 35.76
C PHE A 21 1.49 -17.16 35.68
N SER A 22 1.17 -16.62 34.50
CA SER A 22 -0.19 -16.18 34.21
C SER A 22 -0.63 -16.77 32.88
N SER A 23 -1.52 -17.76 32.97
CA SER A 23 -2.21 -18.34 31.82
C SER A 23 -2.90 -17.24 31.00
N PRO A 24 -2.87 -17.32 29.66
CA PRO A 24 -3.72 -16.48 28.81
C PRO A 24 -5.23 -16.75 29.01
N TYR A 25 -5.59 -17.85 29.69
CA TYR A 25 -6.96 -18.19 30.05
C TYR A 25 -7.25 -17.76 31.49
N LYS A 26 -8.30 -16.96 31.70
CA LYS A 26 -8.71 -16.52 33.05
C LYS A 26 -9.14 -17.73 33.87
N VAL A 27 -8.83 -17.76 35.17
CA VAL A 27 -9.26 -18.81 36.13
C VAL A 27 -10.77 -19.12 36.02
N GLN A 28 -11.60 -18.11 35.76
CA GLN A 28 -13.04 -18.24 35.52
C GLN A 28 -13.43 -19.13 34.32
N THR A 29 -12.58 -19.26 33.30
CA THR A 29 -12.83 -20.13 32.14
C THR A 29 -12.52 -21.60 32.41
N LEU A 30 -11.60 -21.89 33.34
CA LEU A 30 -11.30 -23.26 33.77
C LEU A 30 -12.39 -23.84 34.67
N ASP A 31 -13.03 -23.00 35.50
CA ASP A 31 -14.15 -23.42 36.37
C ASP A 31 -15.41 -23.81 35.60
N GLN A 32 -15.54 -23.37 34.34
CA GLN A 32 -16.68 -23.70 33.47
C GLN A 32 -16.55 -25.06 32.77
N ILE A 33 -15.37 -25.68 32.81
CA ILE A 33 -15.12 -26.96 32.13
C ILE A 33 -15.48 -28.11 33.08
N PRO A 34 -16.39 -29.03 32.70
CA PRO A 34 -16.68 -30.22 33.48
C PRO A 34 -15.41 -31.00 33.86
N THR A 35 -15.32 -31.42 35.13
CA THR A 35 -14.19 -32.21 35.67
C THR A 35 -13.77 -33.45 34.85
N PRO A 36 -14.66 -34.22 34.18
CA PRO A 36 -14.21 -35.33 33.32
C PRO A 36 -13.44 -34.84 32.08
N ILE A 37 -13.81 -33.69 31.51
CA ILE A 37 -13.13 -33.10 30.35
C ILE A 37 -11.76 -32.56 30.77
N LEU A 38 -11.67 -31.94 31.96
CA LEU A 38 -10.40 -31.49 32.52
C LEU A 38 -9.40 -32.65 32.70
N LYS A 39 -9.86 -33.77 33.29
CA LYS A 39 -9.03 -34.98 33.43
C LYS A 39 -8.59 -35.54 32.08
N LEU A 40 -9.50 -35.57 31.11
CA LEU A 40 -9.19 -36.02 29.75
C LEU A 40 -8.14 -35.13 29.07
N LEU A 41 -8.26 -33.81 29.20
CA LEU A 41 -7.29 -32.84 28.66
C LEU A 41 -5.88 -33.03 29.26
N VAL A 42 -5.78 -33.24 30.57
CA VAL A 42 -4.49 -33.50 31.23
C VAL A 42 -3.87 -34.81 30.74
N VAL A 43 -4.66 -35.88 30.63
CA VAL A 43 -4.19 -37.18 30.13
C VAL A 43 -3.77 -37.10 28.65
N LEU A 44 -4.49 -36.33 27.84
CA LEU A 44 -4.17 -36.10 26.43
C LEU A 44 -3.09 -35.04 26.21
N GLY A 45 -2.61 -34.35 27.25
CA GLY A 45 -1.65 -33.25 27.10
C GLY A 45 -0.42 -33.61 26.26
N PRO A 46 0.30 -34.71 26.54
CA PRO A 46 1.46 -35.12 25.76
C PRO A 46 1.14 -35.49 24.30
N THR A 47 -0.04 -36.08 24.05
CA THR A 47 -0.46 -36.45 22.70
C THR A 47 -0.87 -35.22 21.91
N LEU A 48 -1.61 -34.29 22.53
CA LEU A 48 -1.97 -32.99 21.97
C LEU A 48 -0.75 -32.13 21.66
N GLN A 49 0.25 -32.10 22.54
CA GLN A 49 1.49 -31.39 22.26
C GLN A 49 2.22 -31.97 21.05
N SER A 50 2.22 -33.30 20.92
CA SER A 50 2.84 -33.97 19.78
C SER A 50 2.08 -33.70 18.48
N THR A 51 0.75 -33.69 18.51
CA THR A 51 -0.07 -33.36 17.33
C THR A 51 0.03 -31.89 16.96
N ALA A 52 0.04 -30.96 17.93
CA ALA A 52 0.22 -29.53 17.69
C ALA A 52 1.59 -29.24 17.06
N LYS A 53 2.68 -29.82 17.59
CA LYS A 53 4.01 -29.73 16.96
C LYS A 53 4.01 -30.28 15.54
N LEU A 54 3.34 -31.41 15.29
CA LEU A 54 3.21 -31.98 13.95
C LEU A 54 2.42 -31.05 13.02
N VAL A 55 1.32 -30.46 13.49
CA VAL A 55 0.52 -29.47 12.75
C VAL A 55 1.36 -28.25 12.39
N ASP A 56 2.14 -27.71 13.32
CA ASP A 56 3.04 -26.58 13.06
C ASP A 56 4.13 -26.92 12.04
N ILE A 57 4.66 -28.14 12.07
CA ILE A 57 5.62 -28.64 11.08
C ILE A 57 4.95 -28.76 9.71
N LEU A 58 3.74 -29.33 9.64
CA LEU A 58 2.97 -29.46 8.40
C LEU A 58 2.56 -28.11 7.82
N MET A 59 2.23 -27.13 8.66
CA MET A 59 1.83 -25.77 8.27
C MET A 59 3.02 -24.82 8.07
N TRP A 60 4.26 -25.32 8.17
CA TRP A 60 5.49 -24.52 8.03
C TRP A 60 5.58 -23.33 9.00
N ARG A 61 4.94 -23.42 10.17
CA ARG A 61 4.94 -22.40 11.25
C ARG A 61 6.05 -22.62 12.27
N THR A 62 6.83 -23.70 12.13
CA THR A 62 7.96 -23.98 13.01
C THR A 62 9.10 -22.99 12.83
N LYS A 63 9.85 -22.73 13.91
CA LYS A 63 11.07 -21.91 13.87
C LYS A 63 12.21 -22.56 13.07
N GLN A 64 12.18 -23.89 12.94
CA GLN A 64 13.22 -24.66 12.27
C GLN A 64 12.65 -25.32 11.01
N PRO A 65 12.71 -24.67 9.84
CA PRO A 65 12.09 -25.18 8.62
C PRO A 65 12.67 -26.52 8.14
N ARG A 66 13.86 -26.88 8.62
CA ARG A 66 14.50 -28.18 8.37
C ARG A 66 13.61 -29.36 8.78
N GLN A 67 12.80 -29.20 9.82
CA GLN A 67 11.88 -30.25 10.29
C GLN A 67 10.77 -30.52 9.28
N SER A 68 10.18 -29.47 8.69
CA SER A 68 9.16 -29.59 7.64
C SER A 68 9.71 -30.23 6.37
N VAL A 69 10.93 -29.85 5.97
CA VAL A 69 11.63 -30.47 4.84
C VAL A 69 11.89 -31.96 5.11
N LEU A 70 12.30 -32.31 6.33
CA LEU A 70 12.54 -33.70 6.71
C LEU A 70 11.25 -34.54 6.64
N VAL A 71 10.10 -33.99 7.03
CA VAL A 71 8.79 -34.67 6.87
C VAL A 71 8.47 -34.94 5.40
N VAL A 72 8.73 -33.99 4.51
CA VAL A 72 8.55 -34.19 3.06
C VAL A 72 9.48 -35.28 2.54
N LEU A 73 10.75 -35.28 2.96
CA LEU A 73 11.71 -36.33 2.59
C LEU A 73 11.30 -37.71 3.11
N ILE A 74 10.84 -37.79 4.37
CA ILE A 74 10.29 -39.03 4.94
C ILE A 74 9.12 -39.52 4.10
N TRP A 75 8.18 -38.64 3.74
CA TRP A 75 7.04 -39.02 2.90
C TRP A 75 7.50 -39.60 1.55
N ILE A 76 8.43 -38.93 0.87
CA ILE A 76 8.98 -39.41 -0.41
C ILE A 76 9.65 -40.78 -0.23
N CYS A 77 10.44 -40.96 0.83
CA CYS A 77 11.07 -42.25 1.13
C CYS A 77 10.04 -43.34 1.41
N LEU A 78 8.99 -43.06 2.18
CA LEU A 78 7.91 -44.00 2.48
C LEU A 78 7.18 -44.44 1.21
N CYS A 79 6.96 -43.53 0.25
CA CYS A 79 6.30 -43.85 -1.02
C CYS A 79 7.20 -44.61 -1.99
N LEU A 80 8.51 -44.33 -2.02
CA LEU A 80 9.45 -45.00 -2.93
C LEU A 80 9.87 -46.39 -2.43
N TRP A 81 9.94 -46.59 -1.11
CA TRP A 81 10.33 -47.84 -0.45
C TRP A 81 9.20 -48.41 0.41
N THR A 82 7.96 -48.39 -0.10
CA THR A 82 6.76 -48.86 0.63
C THR A 82 6.94 -50.26 1.20
N TRP A 83 7.46 -51.20 0.40
CA TRP A 83 7.68 -52.58 0.81
C TRP A 83 8.66 -52.68 1.98
N GLN A 84 9.82 -52.01 1.88
CA GLN A 84 10.87 -52.06 2.90
C GLN A 84 10.42 -51.36 4.18
N CYS A 85 9.73 -50.23 4.06
CA CYS A 85 9.18 -49.51 5.20
C CYS A 85 8.07 -50.31 5.92
N LEU A 86 7.21 -51.01 5.18
CA LEU A 86 6.17 -51.84 5.79
C LEU A 86 6.74 -53.11 6.44
N ALA A 87 7.72 -53.76 5.79
CA ALA A 87 8.33 -54.99 6.28
C ALA A 87 9.25 -54.75 7.49
N PHE A 88 10.09 -53.72 7.45
CA PHE A 88 11.13 -53.50 8.46
C PHE A 88 10.86 -52.30 9.38
N GLY A 89 9.95 -51.40 9.00
CA GLY A 89 9.72 -50.14 9.73
C GLY A 89 9.16 -50.36 11.14
N LEU A 90 8.06 -51.11 11.29
CA LEU A 90 7.45 -51.35 12.60
C LEU A 90 8.38 -52.11 13.56
N PRO A 91 9.01 -53.24 13.18
CA PRO A 91 10.01 -53.89 14.03
C PRO A 91 11.21 -52.97 14.33
N GLY A 92 11.68 -52.23 13.32
CA GLY A 92 12.81 -51.30 13.46
C GLY A 92 12.54 -50.15 14.43
N LEU A 93 11.32 -49.59 14.44
CA LEU A 93 10.93 -48.53 15.37
C LEU A 93 10.90 -49.02 16.82
N VAL A 94 10.44 -50.25 17.06
CA VAL A 94 10.44 -50.85 18.40
C VAL A 94 11.87 -51.05 18.88
N VAL A 95 12.73 -51.62 18.04
CA VAL A 95 14.16 -51.79 18.37
C VAL A 95 14.83 -50.44 18.60
N TYR A 96 14.58 -49.43 17.75
CA TYR A 96 15.10 -48.08 17.92
C TYR A 96 14.64 -47.44 19.23
N LYS A 97 13.36 -47.54 19.58
CA LYS A 97 12.81 -47.01 20.83
C LYS A 97 13.49 -47.67 22.03
N LEU A 98 13.59 -49.00 22.02
CA LEU A 98 14.25 -49.76 23.09
C LEU A 98 15.73 -49.41 23.21
N ALA A 99 16.45 -49.32 22.08
CA ALA A 99 17.87 -48.96 22.06
C ALA A 99 18.10 -47.52 22.52
N ARG A 100 17.25 -46.57 22.11
CA ARG A 100 17.29 -45.17 22.55
C ARG A 100 17.03 -45.05 24.04
N ASP A 101 15.98 -45.71 24.53
CA ASP A 101 15.64 -45.67 25.95
C ASP A 101 16.74 -46.33 26.78
N TRP A 102 17.31 -47.45 26.31
CA TRP A 102 18.47 -48.08 26.94
C TRP A 102 19.70 -47.17 26.96
N LEU A 103 20.03 -46.52 25.83
CA LEU A 103 21.13 -45.55 25.75
C LEU A 103 20.88 -44.34 26.66
N PHE A 104 19.65 -43.84 26.72
CA PHE A 104 19.27 -42.73 27.58
C PHE A 104 19.44 -43.10 29.06
N VAL A 105 18.96 -44.26 29.47
CA VAL A 105 19.13 -44.77 30.84
C VAL A 105 20.62 -44.94 31.16
N LYS A 106 21.40 -45.53 30.25
CA LYS A 106 22.83 -45.76 30.43
C LYS A 106 23.63 -44.45 30.52
N THR A 107 23.37 -43.51 29.61
CA THR A 107 24.04 -42.20 29.58
C THR A 107 23.62 -41.33 30.77
N CYS A 108 22.35 -41.33 31.16
CA CYS A 108 21.88 -40.61 32.34
C CYS A 108 22.46 -41.19 33.63
N LYS A 109 22.52 -42.53 33.75
CA LYS A 109 23.15 -43.20 34.89
C LYS A 109 24.63 -42.83 34.99
N SER A 110 25.38 -42.96 33.90
CA SER A 110 26.80 -42.60 33.86
C SER A 110 27.04 -41.10 34.12
N ARG A 111 26.18 -40.22 33.59
CA ARG A 111 26.25 -38.77 33.85
C ARG A 111 25.94 -38.43 35.32
N ARG A 112 24.97 -39.12 35.94
CA ARG A 112 24.67 -38.96 37.38
C ARG A 112 25.85 -39.41 38.23
N GLU A 113 26.40 -40.60 37.97
CA GLU A 113 27.57 -41.13 38.66
C GLU A 113 28.79 -40.21 38.51
N ALA A 114 29.05 -39.69 37.31
CA ALA A 114 30.13 -38.73 37.07
C ALA A 114 29.93 -37.38 37.78
N MET A 115 28.69 -36.87 37.84
CA MET A 115 28.37 -35.66 38.60
C MET A 115 28.51 -35.89 40.12
N GLU A 116 28.07 -37.04 40.63
CA GLU A 116 28.23 -37.40 42.04
C GLU A 116 29.71 -37.54 42.43
N MET A 117 30.53 -38.14 41.58
CA MET A 117 31.98 -38.22 41.79
C MET A 117 32.64 -36.83 41.86
N ARG A 118 32.31 -35.94 40.91
CA ARG A 118 32.80 -34.54 40.95
C ARG A 118 32.35 -33.80 42.22
N ARG A 119 31.11 -34.03 42.68
CA ARG A 119 30.60 -33.44 43.93
C ARG A 119 31.33 -34.00 45.15
N ARG A 120 31.66 -35.29 45.18
CA ARG A 120 32.46 -35.91 46.26
C ARG A 120 33.87 -35.34 46.30
N GLU A 121 34.52 -35.20 45.16
CA GLU A 121 35.84 -34.54 45.07
C GLU A 121 35.79 -33.09 45.54
N GLN A 122 34.75 -32.33 45.16
CA GLN A 122 34.55 -30.96 45.63
C GLN A 122 34.25 -30.87 47.13
N ARG A 123 33.55 -31.84 47.71
CA ARG A 123 33.34 -31.92 49.17
C ARG A 123 34.65 -32.22 49.88
N SER A 124 35.41 -33.22 49.42
CA SER A 124 36.72 -33.56 50.00
C SER A 124 37.73 -32.41 49.92
N LYS A 125 37.78 -31.66 48.80
CA LYS A 125 38.64 -30.47 48.69
C LYS A 125 38.23 -29.34 49.63
N ARG A 126 36.92 -29.11 49.80
CA ARG A 126 36.40 -28.09 50.72
C ARG A 126 36.61 -28.48 52.18
N GLU A 127 36.40 -29.74 52.52
CA GLU A 127 36.69 -30.28 53.86
C GLU A 127 38.16 -30.14 54.22
N ALA A 128 39.07 -30.38 53.26
CA ALA A 128 40.51 -30.17 53.44
C ALA A 128 40.86 -28.68 53.60
N GLN A 129 40.22 -27.78 52.85
CA GLN A 129 40.41 -26.32 53.01
C GLN A 129 39.90 -25.83 54.37
N LEU A 130 38.72 -26.28 54.81
CA LEU A 130 38.16 -25.92 56.11
C LEU A 130 39.00 -26.47 57.28
N GLU A 131 39.72 -27.57 57.07
CA GLU A 131 40.66 -28.16 58.03
C GLU A 131 41.98 -27.36 58.14
N GLU A 132 42.39 -26.65 57.07
CA GLU A 132 43.54 -25.73 57.10
C GLU A 132 43.17 -24.36 57.70
N ASP A 133 41.97 -23.84 57.41
CA ASP A 133 41.60 -22.45 57.71
C ASP A 133 40.92 -22.22 59.09
N TYR A 134 40.37 -23.26 59.75
CA TYR A 134 39.54 -23.11 60.95
C TYR A 134 39.90 -24.09 62.09
N SER A 135 39.65 -23.69 63.33
CA SER A 135 39.80 -24.58 64.51
C SER A 135 38.69 -25.65 64.58
N ASP A 136 38.92 -26.76 65.28
CA ASP A 136 38.03 -27.94 65.30
C ASP A 136 36.57 -27.61 65.66
N ASP A 137 36.32 -26.68 66.58
CA ASP A 137 34.96 -26.28 67.01
C ASP A 137 34.23 -25.44 65.96
N GLU A 138 34.94 -24.55 65.25
CA GLU A 138 34.37 -23.71 64.18
C GLU A 138 34.12 -24.51 62.89
N ARG A 139 35.01 -25.48 62.60
CA ARG A 139 34.92 -26.39 61.45
C ARG A 139 33.59 -27.16 61.43
N ILE A 140 33.18 -27.72 62.56
CA ILE A 140 31.94 -28.51 62.68
C ILE A 140 30.70 -27.63 62.38
N THR A 141 30.73 -26.37 62.80
CA THR A 141 29.62 -25.43 62.62
C THR A 141 29.48 -25.01 61.16
N GLN A 142 30.60 -24.71 60.48
CA GLN A 142 30.63 -24.38 59.05
C GLN A 142 30.19 -25.58 58.18
N LEU A 143 30.67 -26.79 58.48
CA LEU A 143 30.27 -28.02 57.76
C LEU A 143 28.75 -28.24 57.82
N ARG A 144 28.11 -27.97 58.96
CA ARG A 144 26.66 -28.16 59.15
C ARG A 144 25.83 -27.13 58.37
N LEU A 145 26.28 -25.87 58.31
CA LEU A 145 25.66 -24.80 57.50
C LEU A 145 25.81 -25.05 56.00
N GLU A 146 26.95 -25.55 55.56
CA GLU A 146 27.19 -25.91 54.16
C GLU A 146 26.39 -27.14 53.73
N GLN A 147 26.26 -28.16 54.59
CA GLN A 147 25.37 -29.29 54.35
C GLN A 147 23.93 -28.84 54.14
N GLN A 148 23.42 -27.92 54.96
CA GLN A 148 22.07 -27.37 54.79
C GLN A 148 21.89 -26.62 53.46
N LYS A 149 22.88 -25.82 53.06
CA LYS A 149 22.87 -25.14 51.75
C LYS A 149 22.93 -26.13 50.58
N GLU A 150 23.68 -27.23 50.71
CA GLU A 150 23.73 -28.29 49.70
C GLU A 150 22.39 -29.04 49.59
N GLU A 151 21.77 -29.40 50.72
CA GLU A 151 20.46 -30.04 50.76
C GLU A 151 19.37 -29.15 50.13
N GLU A 152 19.40 -27.84 50.42
CA GLU A 152 18.49 -26.86 49.82
C GLU A 152 18.69 -26.75 48.29
N ASN A 153 19.95 -26.72 47.83
CA ASN A 153 20.28 -26.73 46.41
C ASN A 153 19.91 -28.05 45.71
N GLU A 154 20.01 -29.20 46.38
CA GLU A 154 19.56 -30.49 45.84
C GLU A 154 18.03 -30.52 45.64
N LEU A 155 17.27 -29.99 46.60
CA LEU A 155 15.81 -29.86 46.51
C LEU A 155 15.40 -28.96 45.34
N ILE A 156 16.11 -27.85 45.11
CA ILE A 156 15.88 -26.95 43.97
C ILE A 156 16.17 -27.65 42.64
N SER A 157 17.25 -28.45 42.56
CA SER A 157 17.62 -29.19 41.33
C SER A 157 16.62 -30.29 40.95
N ARG A 158 15.95 -30.92 41.93
CA ARG A 158 14.87 -31.89 41.71
C ARG A 158 13.54 -31.22 41.34
N LYS A 159 13.39 -29.93 41.65
CA LYS A 159 12.21 -29.10 41.33
C LYS A 159 12.28 -28.46 39.94
N ILE A 160 13.39 -28.64 39.21
CA ILE A 160 13.49 -28.30 37.79
C ILE A 160 12.50 -29.20 37.06
N ARG A 161 11.45 -28.60 36.48
CA ARG A 161 10.40 -29.29 35.71
C ARG A 161 11.04 -30.39 34.85
N PRO A 162 10.64 -31.67 34.96
CA PRO A 162 11.14 -32.70 34.08
C PRO A 162 10.81 -32.33 32.64
N GLU A 163 11.78 -32.47 31.73
CA GLU A 163 11.57 -32.27 30.30
C GLU A 163 10.44 -33.20 29.82
N GLY A 164 9.20 -32.68 29.72
CA GLY A 164 8.04 -33.46 29.27
C GLY A 164 6.75 -33.29 30.08
N GLU A 165 6.76 -32.63 31.25
CA GLU A 165 5.51 -32.27 31.92
C GLU A 165 4.82 -31.11 31.19
N VAL A 166 3.67 -31.40 30.59
CA VAL A 166 2.84 -30.44 29.85
C VAL A 166 1.84 -29.81 30.81
N SER A 167 1.88 -28.48 30.97
CA SER A 167 0.91 -27.79 31.81
C SER A 167 -0.46 -27.74 31.12
N LEU A 168 -1.54 -27.64 31.89
CA LEU A 168 -2.89 -27.54 31.33
C LEU A 168 -3.02 -26.33 30.39
N ASP A 169 -2.35 -25.22 30.70
CA ASP A 169 -2.31 -24.04 29.84
C ASP A 169 -1.66 -24.33 28.48
N ASP A 170 -0.52 -25.07 28.49
CA ASP A 170 0.13 -25.50 27.24
C ASP A 170 -0.82 -26.40 26.41
N THR A 171 -1.59 -27.29 27.07
CA THR A 171 -2.55 -28.15 26.34
C THR A 171 -3.69 -27.37 25.69
N LEU A 172 -4.13 -26.27 26.31
CA LEU A 172 -5.19 -25.42 25.76
C LEU A 172 -4.67 -24.59 24.58
N GLU A 173 -3.43 -24.09 24.65
CA GLU A 173 -2.77 -23.43 23.52
C GLU A 173 -2.58 -24.41 22.34
N ASP A 174 -2.10 -25.62 22.62
CA ASP A 174 -1.92 -26.68 21.63
C ASP A 174 -3.25 -27.06 20.96
N LEU A 175 -4.35 -27.13 21.73
CA LEU A 175 -5.70 -27.39 21.20
C LEU A 175 -6.16 -26.30 20.22
N ALA A 176 -5.86 -25.03 20.50
CA ALA A 176 -6.21 -23.92 19.62
C ALA A 176 -5.47 -24.01 18.28
N VAL A 177 -4.19 -24.41 18.29
CA VAL A 177 -3.39 -24.66 17.08
C VAL A 177 -4.02 -25.77 16.22
N VAL A 178 -4.40 -26.88 16.85
CA VAL A 178 -5.06 -28.00 16.16
C VAL A 178 -6.41 -27.59 15.58
N ASN A 179 -7.24 -26.84 16.33
CA ASN A 179 -8.53 -26.40 15.85
C ASN A 179 -8.41 -25.43 14.66
N ALA A 180 -7.45 -24.51 14.71
CA ALA A 180 -7.17 -23.60 13.59
C ALA A 180 -6.77 -24.36 12.30
N PHE A 181 -6.03 -25.46 12.43
CA PHE A 181 -5.72 -26.34 11.30
C PHE A 181 -6.97 -27.05 10.77
N ILE A 182 -7.81 -27.59 11.64
CA ILE A 182 -9.08 -28.24 11.22
C ILE A 182 -9.95 -27.26 10.46
N ASP A 183 -10.07 -26.03 10.94
CA ASP A 183 -10.86 -24.99 10.27
C ASP A 183 -10.24 -24.59 8.92
N HIS A 184 -8.91 -24.52 8.83
CA HIS A 184 -8.23 -24.33 7.55
C HIS A 184 -8.59 -25.44 6.55
N VAL A 185 -8.49 -26.71 6.97
CA VAL A 185 -8.84 -27.87 6.12
C VAL A 185 -10.31 -27.84 5.71
N ARG A 186 -11.23 -27.56 6.64
CA ARG A 186 -12.67 -27.43 6.36
C ARG A 186 -12.95 -26.35 5.32
N LEU A 187 -12.29 -25.19 5.42
CA LEU A 187 -12.45 -24.09 4.45
C LEU A 187 -11.96 -24.50 3.06
N GLN A 188 -10.82 -25.19 2.96
CA GLN A 188 -10.32 -25.69 1.68
C GLN A 188 -11.26 -26.74 1.07
N ILE A 189 -11.76 -27.67 1.88
CA ILE A 189 -12.74 -28.68 1.44
C ILE A 189 -14.02 -28.00 0.95
N LYS A 190 -14.55 -27.01 1.69
CA LYS A 190 -15.75 -26.26 1.26
C LYS A 190 -15.54 -25.56 -0.08
N ARG A 191 -14.39 -24.88 -0.27
CA ARG A 191 -14.04 -24.24 -1.55
C ARG A 191 -14.01 -25.24 -2.70
N PHE A 192 -13.45 -26.42 -2.46
CA PHE A 192 -13.38 -27.48 -3.45
C PHE A 192 -14.77 -28.07 -3.77
N LEU A 193 -15.56 -28.39 -2.74
CA LEU A 193 -16.90 -28.98 -2.90
C LEU A 193 -17.84 -28.09 -3.70
N VAL A 194 -17.76 -26.76 -3.56
CA VAL A 194 -18.56 -25.82 -4.37
C VAL A 194 -18.30 -25.97 -5.88
N HIS A 195 -17.10 -26.39 -6.28
CA HIS A 195 -16.76 -26.62 -7.69
C HIS A 195 -17.16 -28.00 -8.20
N VAL A 196 -17.38 -28.96 -7.29
CA VAL A 196 -17.74 -30.36 -7.61
C VAL A 196 -19.23 -30.63 -7.42
N ASP A 197 -19.99 -29.64 -6.91
CA ASP A 197 -21.42 -29.76 -6.73
C ASP A 197 -22.15 -29.91 -8.08
N GLY A 198 -22.72 -31.11 -8.30
CA GLY A 198 -23.45 -31.48 -9.51
C GLY A 198 -24.78 -30.76 -9.70
N SER A 199 -25.19 -29.92 -8.73
CA SER A 199 -26.39 -29.09 -8.82
C SER A 199 -26.31 -28.02 -9.92
N ARG A 200 -25.09 -27.63 -10.35
CA ARG A 200 -24.86 -26.59 -11.36
C ARG A 200 -24.35 -27.20 -12.67
N ALA A 201 -25.15 -27.13 -13.74
CA ALA A 201 -24.80 -27.65 -15.05
C ALA A 201 -23.46 -27.07 -15.59
N ASP A 202 -23.22 -25.78 -15.39
CA ASP A 202 -21.99 -25.12 -15.85
C ASP A 202 -20.73 -25.64 -15.11
N ALA A 203 -20.85 -25.92 -13.81
CA ALA A 203 -19.76 -26.45 -13.00
C ALA A 203 -19.48 -27.93 -13.33
N ALA A 204 -20.53 -28.71 -13.60
CA ALA A 204 -20.39 -30.10 -14.03
C ALA A 204 -19.69 -30.21 -15.39
N ILE A 205 -20.06 -29.39 -16.39
CA ILE A 205 -19.39 -29.35 -17.71
C ILE A 205 -17.92 -28.94 -17.57
N SER A 206 -17.66 -27.95 -16.73
CA SER A 206 -16.33 -27.45 -16.37
C SER A 206 -15.44 -28.54 -15.76
N CYS A 207 -15.98 -29.31 -14.81
CA CYS A 207 -15.28 -30.42 -14.18
C CYS A 207 -15.01 -31.58 -15.16
N LEU A 208 -15.99 -31.92 -16.00
CA LEU A 208 -15.85 -32.98 -17.01
C LEU A 208 -14.81 -32.61 -18.09
N SER A 209 -14.76 -31.34 -18.49
CA SER A 209 -13.76 -30.78 -19.42
C SER A 209 -12.36 -30.92 -18.86
N PHE A 210 -12.17 -30.56 -17.60
CA PHE A 210 -10.91 -30.71 -16.91
C PHE A 210 -10.47 -32.18 -16.83
N LEU A 211 -11.37 -33.07 -16.36
CA LEU A 211 -11.11 -34.50 -16.23
C LEU A 211 -10.71 -35.15 -17.56
N MET A 212 -11.34 -34.74 -18.67
CA MET A 212 -11.03 -35.28 -20.00
C MET A 212 -9.57 -35.03 -20.41
N TYR A 213 -8.98 -33.90 -20.03
CA TYR A 213 -7.57 -33.61 -20.33
C TYR A 213 -6.61 -34.18 -19.31
N THR A 214 -6.97 -34.10 -18.03
CA THR A 214 -6.08 -34.57 -16.97
C THR A 214 -5.99 -36.08 -16.91
N TRP A 215 -7.03 -36.81 -17.31
CA TRP A 215 -7.06 -38.27 -17.15
C TRP A 215 -6.08 -39.02 -18.07
N PRO A 216 -6.01 -38.76 -19.40
CA PRO A 216 -4.99 -39.38 -20.25
C PRO A 216 -3.57 -39.00 -19.84
N PHE A 217 -3.37 -37.74 -19.45
CA PHE A 217 -2.08 -37.26 -18.95
C PHE A 217 -1.69 -37.95 -17.63
N TRP A 218 -2.66 -38.15 -16.73
CA TRP A 218 -2.48 -38.89 -15.49
C TRP A 218 -2.11 -40.36 -15.75
N ILE A 219 -2.78 -41.02 -16.71
CA ILE A 219 -2.44 -42.39 -17.11
C ILE A 219 -1.02 -42.45 -17.69
N LEU A 220 -0.66 -41.51 -18.57
CA LEU A 220 0.68 -41.43 -19.15
C LEU A 220 1.75 -41.23 -18.08
N ILE A 221 1.51 -40.33 -17.13
CA ILE A 221 2.42 -40.10 -15.99
C ILE A 221 2.52 -41.36 -15.13
N CYS A 222 1.41 -42.00 -14.76
CA CYS A 222 1.43 -43.24 -14.00
C CYS A 222 2.17 -44.37 -14.73
N TRP A 223 2.11 -44.39 -16.07
CA TRP A 223 2.82 -45.35 -16.90
C TRP A 223 4.34 -45.07 -16.96
N VAL A 224 4.76 -43.81 -17.12
CA VAL A 224 6.19 -43.44 -17.21
C VAL A 224 6.87 -43.44 -15.84
N ALA A 225 6.23 -42.87 -14.83
CA ALA A 225 6.80 -42.63 -13.51
C ALA A 225 6.54 -43.80 -12.52
N GLY A 226 5.54 -44.64 -12.79
CA GLY A 226 5.03 -45.63 -11.85
C GLY A 226 4.13 -45.01 -10.78
N ALA A 227 3.13 -45.76 -10.31
CA ALA A 227 2.15 -45.25 -9.34
C ALA A 227 2.79 -44.71 -8.05
N HIS A 228 3.85 -45.36 -7.56
CA HIS A 228 4.55 -44.97 -6.33
C HIS A 228 5.19 -43.58 -6.42
N LEU A 229 5.83 -43.24 -7.54
CA LEU A 229 6.44 -41.93 -7.74
C LEU A 229 5.37 -40.83 -7.87
N VAL A 230 4.25 -41.14 -8.52
CA VAL A 230 3.12 -40.21 -8.64
C VAL A 230 2.51 -39.90 -7.27
N PHE A 231 2.28 -40.92 -6.44
CA PHE A 231 1.82 -40.72 -5.06
C PHE A 231 2.85 -39.95 -4.21
N ALA A 232 4.15 -40.22 -4.40
CA ALA A 232 5.22 -39.50 -3.71
C ALA A 232 5.17 -38.00 -4.04
N ILE A 233 5.11 -37.65 -5.33
CA ILE A 233 5.08 -36.26 -5.81
C ILE A 233 3.78 -35.56 -5.41
N ALA A 234 2.63 -36.24 -5.55
CA ALA A 234 1.33 -35.67 -5.19
C ALA A 234 1.24 -35.36 -3.68
N GLY A 235 1.66 -36.30 -2.82
CA GLY A 235 1.69 -36.07 -1.38
C GLY A 235 2.76 -35.06 -0.95
N ALA A 236 3.93 -35.04 -1.59
CA ALA A 236 4.95 -34.02 -1.33
C ALA A 236 4.43 -32.61 -1.69
N SER A 237 3.73 -32.48 -2.81
CA SER A 237 3.10 -31.22 -3.23
C SER A 237 2.03 -30.75 -2.23
N LEU A 238 1.24 -31.68 -1.67
CA LEU A 238 0.25 -31.39 -0.64
C LEU A 238 0.90 -30.91 0.67
N LEU A 239 1.99 -31.56 1.10
CA LEU A 239 2.75 -31.18 2.29
C LEU A 239 3.47 -29.83 2.14
N VAL A 240 3.85 -29.47 0.91
CA VAL A 240 4.49 -28.20 0.59
C VAL A 240 3.47 -27.08 0.34
N SER A 241 2.21 -27.39 0.04
CA SER A 241 1.13 -26.42 -0.24
C SER A 241 1.00 -25.27 0.78
N PRO A 242 1.00 -25.50 2.11
CA PRO A 242 0.94 -24.41 3.10
C PRO A 242 2.25 -23.64 3.28
N SER A 243 3.33 -23.99 2.56
CA SER A 243 4.62 -23.32 2.66
C SER A 243 4.58 -21.90 2.08
N PRO A 244 5.25 -20.92 2.72
CA PRO A 244 5.40 -19.57 2.16
C PRO A 244 6.04 -19.58 0.76
N TRP A 245 7.02 -20.45 0.54
CA TRP A 245 7.71 -20.57 -0.75
C TRP A 245 6.78 -21.10 -1.84
N PHE A 246 5.92 -22.05 -1.51
CA PHE A 246 4.91 -22.55 -2.43
C PHE A 246 3.94 -21.45 -2.83
N SER A 247 3.49 -20.64 -1.86
CA SER A 247 2.62 -19.49 -2.15
C SER A 247 3.28 -18.50 -3.12
N VAL A 248 4.56 -18.17 -2.92
CA VAL A 248 5.31 -17.27 -3.82
C VAL A 248 5.46 -17.87 -5.23
N ILE A 249 5.86 -19.14 -5.32
CA ILE A 249 6.03 -19.85 -6.59
C ILE A 249 4.69 -19.93 -7.33
N PHE A 250 3.61 -20.32 -6.63
CA PHE A 250 2.28 -20.42 -7.21
C PHE A 250 1.72 -19.06 -7.62
N MET A 251 2.00 -18.00 -6.85
CA MET A 251 1.62 -16.64 -7.21
C MET A 251 2.37 -16.15 -8.44
N SER A 252 3.68 -16.46 -8.55
CA SER A 252 4.47 -16.17 -9.75
C SER A 252 3.99 -16.96 -10.98
N LEU A 253 3.61 -18.23 -10.82
CA LEU A 253 3.04 -19.05 -11.89
C LEU A 253 1.69 -18.52 -12.33
N ARG A 254 0.81 -18.19 -11.38
CA ARG A 254 -0.53 -17.64 -11.63
C ARG A 254 -0.46 -16.33 -12.40
N ASN A 255 0.55 -15.51 -12.16
CA ASN A 255 0.74 -14.22 -12.83
C ASN A 255 1.39 -14.35 -14.22
N ASN A 256 1.85 -15.54 -14.62
CA ASN A 256 2.48 -15.74 -15.93
C ASN A 256 1.43 -15.75 -17.05
N VAL A 257 1.51 -14.73 -17.92
CA VAL A 257 0.61 -14.51 -19.08
C VAL A 257 0.58 -15.72 -20.02
N VAL A 258 1.72 -16.34 -20.29
CA VAL A 258 1.81 -17.52 -21.18
C VAL A 258 1.02 -18.69 -20.59
N LEU A 259 1.18 -18.95 -19.29
CA LEU A 259 0.47 -20.03 -18.61
C LEU A 259 -1.04 -19.77 -18.61
N LYS A 260 -1.47 -18.52 -18.37
CA LYS A 260 -2.89 -18.13 -18.47
C LYS A 260 -3.46 -18.41 -19.85
N HIS A 261 -2.76 -18.03 -20.93
CA HIS A 261 -3.22 -18.30 -22.30
C HIS A 261 -3.26 -19.78 -22.64
N ILE A 262 -2.30 -20.58 -22.18
CA ILE A 262 -2.26 -22.03 -22.39
C ILE A 262 -3.44 -22.69 -21.67
N LEU A 263 -3.67 -22.34 -20.40
CA LEU A 263 -4.78 -22.88 -19.60
C LEU A 263 -6.14 -22.45 -20.15
N ALA A 264 -6.30 -21.18 -20.54
CA ALA A 264 -7.53 -20.68 -21.15
C ALA A 264 -7.81 -21.32 -22.52
N ALA A 265 -6.78 -21.56 -23.32
CA ALA A 265 -6.91 -22.29 -24.58
C ALA A 265 -7.32 -23.74 -24.32
N ALA A 266 -6.61 -24.46 -23.44
CA ALA A 266 -6.93 -25.84 -23.07
C ALA A 266 -8.37 -25.97 -22.57
N TRP A 267 -8.79 -25.06 -21.68
CA TRP A 267 -10.16 -24.99 -21.18
C TRP A 267 -11.20 -24.86 -22.30
N ALA A 268 -11.00 -23.88 -23.19
CA ALA A 268 -11.93 -23.59 -24.27
C ALA A 268 -12.06 -24.74 -25.28
N TYR A 269 -10.95 -25.43 -25.56
CA TYR A 269 -10.98 -26.63 -26.41
C TYR A 269 -11.77 -27.78 -25.77
N GLY A 270 -11.70 -27.95 -24.44
CA GLY A 270 -12.39 -29.06 -23.75
C GLY A 270 -13.88 -28.87 -23.66
N VAL A 271 -14.29 -27.65 -23.30
CA VAL A 271 -15.71 -27.28 -23.25
C VAL A 271 -16.34 -27.40 -24.65
N ALA A 272 -15.64 -26.92 -25.70
CA ALA A 272 -16.10 -27.04 -27.08
C ALA A 272 -16.19 -28.50 -27.54
N PHE A 273 -15.27 -29.37 -27.09
CA PHE A 273 -15.29 -30.78 -27.42
C PHE A 273 -16.45 -31.53 -26.76
N ILE A 274 -16.71 -31.31 -25.46
CA ILE A 274 -17.79 -31.99 -24.72
C ILE A 274 -19.16 -31.57 -25.24
N THR A 275 -19.37 -30.26 -25.39
CA THR A 275 -20.65 -29.70 -25.84
C THR A 275 -21.00 -30.11 -27.27
N THR A 276 -20.00 -30.26 -28.14
CA THR A 276 -20.21 -30.68 -29.54
C THR A 276 -20.21 -32.21 -29.68
N SER A 277 -19.52 -32.97 -28.83
CA SER A 277 -19.54 -34.45 -28.85
C SER A 277 -20.90 -35.03 -28.51
N LEU A 278 -21.64 -34.40 -27.58
CA LEU A 278 -23.04 -34.80 -27.29
C LEU A 278 -23.94 -34.68 -28.53
N SER A 279 -23.80 -33.59 -29.31
CA SER A 279 -24.56 -33.41 -30.56
C SER A 279 -24.18 -34.39 -31.69
N PHE A 280 -22.96 -34.96 -31.65
CA PHE A 280 -22.52 -35.98 -32.61
C PHE A 280 -23.20 -37.34 -32.38
N PHE A 281 -23.53 -37.67 -31.13
CA PHE A 281 -24.23 -38.92 -30.79
C PHE A 281 -25.73 -38.87 -31.09
N ASP A 282 -26.38 -37.70 -30.98
CA ASP A 282 -27.79 -37.52 -31.38
C ASP A 282 -28.03 -37.63 -32.89
N PHE A 283 -27.02 -37.33 -33.71
CA PHE A 283 -27.11 -37.44 -35.18
C PHE A 283 -27.26 -38.88 -35.69
N LYS A 284 -27.11 -39.90 -34.81
CA LYS A 284 -27.25 -41.32 -35.19
C LYS A 284 -28.71 -41.82 -35.21
N ARG A 285 -29.69 -41.00 -34.80
CA ARG A 285 -31.13 -41.38 -34.76
C ARG A 285 -31.94 -40.99 -36.01
N GLY A 286 -31.36 -40.25 -36.96
CA GLY A 286 -32.05 -39.79 -38.17
C GLY A 286 -31.65 -40.54 -39.45
N SER A 287 -32.58 -41.37 -39.95
CA SER A 287 -32.78 -41.79 -41.35
C SER A 287 -31.62 -42.42 -42.14
N ALA A 288 -31.81 -43.71 -42.44
CA ALA A 288 -31.00 -44.49 -43.35
C ALA A 288 -31.24 -44.09 -44.82
N SER A 289 -30.28 -43.41 -45.46
CA SER A 289 -30.09 -43.54 -46.92
C SER A 289 -28.74 -43.01 -47.44
N LYS A 290 -28.07 -43.92 -48.17
CA LYS A 290 -26.98 -43.80 -49.16
C LYS A 290 -25.66 -43.05 -48.82
N SER A 291 -24.58 -43.71 -49.26
CA SER A 291 -23.12 -43.41 -49.23
C SER A 291 -22.48 -43.18 -47.84
N LYS A 292 -22.17 -44.28 -47.16
CA LYS A 292 -21.58 -44.34 -45.81
C LYS A 292 -20.18 -43.72 -45.67
N ARG A 293 -19.35 -43.68 -46.73
CA ARG A 293 -17.92 -43.30 -46.61
C ARG A 293 -17.67 -41.81 -46.86
N GLN A 294 -18.46 -41.18 -47.73
CA GLN A 294 -18.32 -39.75 -48.09
C GLN A 294 -19.05 -38.83 -47.09
N LYS A 295 -20.28 -39.19 -46.66
CA LYS A 295 -21.01 -38.47 -45.59
C LYS A 295 -20.23 -38.44 -44.28
N LYS A 296 -19.52 -39.52 -43.93
CA LYS A 296 -18.73 -39.61 -42.69
C LYS A 296 -17.53 -38.65 -42.67
N ARG A 297 -16.88 -38.40 -43.82
CA ARG A 297 -15.76 -37.45 -43.93
C ARG A 297 -16.23 -36.00 -43.85
N ILE A 298 -17.37 -35.68 -44.46
CA ILE A 298 -17.96 -34.33 -44.43
C ILE A 298 -18.46 -34.00 -43.02
N ALA A 299 -19.18 -34.93 -42.37
CA ALA A 299 -19.65 -34.77 -41.00
C ALA A 299 -18.51 -34.56 -39.97
N VAL A 300 -17.37 -35.24 -40.14
CA VAL A 300 -16.20 -35.05 -39.26
C VAL A 300 -15.55 -33.68 -39.49
N LYS A 301 -15.45 -33.21 -40.74
CA LYS A 301 -14.89 -31.89 -41.04
C LYS A 301 -15.75 -30.75 -40.49
N ASP A 302 -17.07 -30.87 -40.61
CA ASP A 302 -18.04 -29.87 -40.11
C ASP A 302 -18.13 -29.89 -38.57
N TRP A 303 -17.95 -31.06 -37.96
CA TRP A 303 -17.81 -31.18 -36.52
C TRP A 303 -16.51 -30.55 -36.00
N ILE A 304 -15.36 -30.78 -36.67
CA ILE A 304 -14.08 -30.16 -36.27
C ILE A 304 -14.13 -28.64 -36.41
N SER A 305 -14.74 -28.11 -37.48
CA SER A 305 -14.85 -26.66 -37.70
C SER A 305 -15.78 -26.00 -36.67
N SER A 306 -16.88 -26.65 -36.29
CA SER A 306 -17.77 -26.18 -35.22
C SER A 306 -17.13 -26.23 -33.83
N VAL A 307 -16.31 -27.25 -33.53
CA VAL A 307 -15.49 -27.29 -32.32
C VAL A 307 -14.48 -26.14 -32.31
N MET A 308 -13.78 -25.90 -33.42
CA MET A 308 -12.74 -24.87 -33.49
C MET A 308 -13.31 -23.45 -33.36
N THR A 309 -14.47 -23.18 -33.94
CA THR A 309 -15.16 -21.87 -33.83
C THR A 309 -15.69 -21.63 -32.42
N ARG A 310 -16.29 -22.64 -31.78
CA ARG A 310 -16.70 -22.57 -30.36
C ARG A 310 -15.51 -22.40 -29.42
N ALA A 311 -14.41 -23.12 -29.63
CA ALA A 311 -13.21 -23.00 -28.81
C ALA A 311 -12.59 -21.59 -28.90
N LYS A 312 -12.60 -20.95 -30.07
CA LYS A 312 -12.15 -19.55 -30.20
C LYS A 312 -13.02 -18.59 -29.38
N SER A 313 -14.34 -18.75 -29.42
CA SER A 313 -15.30 -17.93 -28.66
C SER A 313 -15.19 -18.15 -27.14
N GLU A 314 -15.07 -19.40 -26.70
CA GLU A 314 -14.90 -19.71 -25.28
C GLU A 314 -13.53 -19.25 -24.74
N LYS A 315 -12.48 -19.27 -25.58
CA LYS A 315 -11.16 -18.72 -25.22
C LYS A 315 -11.24 -17.22 -24.98
N THR A 316 -11.92 -16.47 -25.84
CA THR A 316 -12.05 -15.02 -25.67
C THR A 316 -12.88 -14.67 -24.43
N LYS A 317 -13.96 -15.41 -24.16
CA LYS A 317 -14.74 -15.26 -22.92
C LYS A 317 -13.90 -15.55 -21.66
N ALA A 318 -13.14 -16.65 -21.67
CA ALA A 318 -12.27 -17.01 -20.55
C ALA A 318 -11.19 -15.93 -20.31
N LEU A 319 -10.61 -15.37 -21.37
CA LEU A 319 -9.63 -14.28 -21.26
C LEU A 319 -10.25 -13.00 -20.70
N GLN A 320 -11.44 -12.60 -21.16
CA GLN A 320 -12.15 -11.43 -20.62
C GLN A 320 -12.49 -11.60 -19.13
N VAL A 321 -12.85 -12.80 -18.67
CA VAL A 321 -13.10 -13.09 -17.25
C VAL A 321 -11.82 -13.06 -16.43
N MET A 322 -10.70 -13.53 -16.99
CA MET A 322 -9.40 -13.48 -16.30
C MET A 322 -8.88 -12.04 -16.21
N GLU A 323 -9.03 -11.24 -17.26
CA GLU A 323 -8.65 -9.83 -17.33
C GLU A 323 -9.52 -8.95 -16.42
N SER A 324 -10.84 -9.19 -16.37
CA SER A 324 -11.73 -8.49 -15.43
C SER A 324 -11.44 -8.85 -13.97
N LYS A 325 -11.06 -10.09 -13.69
CA LYS A 325 -10.65 -10.50 -12.34
C LYS A 325 -9.28 -9.94 -11.95
N GLU A 326 -8.35 -9.82 -12.90
CA GLU A 326 -7.03 -9.23 -12.68
C GLU A 326 -7.10 -7.72 -12.47
N THR A 327 -7.99 -7.01 -13.18
CA THR A 327 -8.27 -5.59 -12.93
C THR A 327 -8.94 -5.36 -11.57
N LEU A 328 -9.89 -6.22 -11.17
CA LEU A 328 -10.49 -6.19 -9.83
C LEU A 328 -9.49 -6.52 -8.71
N GLU A 329 -8.57 -7.48 -8.91
CA GLU A 329 -7.51 -7.82 -7.95
C GLU A 329 -6.41 -6.74 -7.90
N GLN A 330 -6.13 -6.05 -9.02
CA GLN A 330 -5.19 -4.92 -9.07
C GLN A 330 -5.76 -3.66 -8.38
N ASP A 331 -7.04 -3.32 -8.59
CA ASP A 331 -7.66 -2.18 -7.91
C ASP A 331 -7.79 -2.37 -6.39
N GLY A 332 -7.91 -3.62 -5.92
CA GLY A 332 -7.86 -3.93 -4.49
C GLY A 332 -6.45 -3.86 -3.86
N ASN A 333 -5.39 -3.81 -4.67
CA ASN A 333 -4.00 -3.93 -4.22
C ASN A 333 -3.08 -2.79 -4.69
N LYS A 334 -3.63 -1.74 -5.33
CA LYS A 334 -2.91 -0.54 -5.79
C LYS A 334 -2.46 0.40 -4.67
N GLY A 335 -2.69 0.05 -3.41
CA GLY A 335 -2.21 0.82 -2.29
C GLY A 335 -1.00 0.20 -1.59
N THR A 336 0.09 0.96 -1.47
CA THR A 336 1.19 0.58 -0.58
C THR A 336 0.68 0.69 0.84
N ARG A 337 0.60 -0.44 1.55
CA ARG A 337 0.27 -0.51 2.97
C ARG A 337 1.56 -0.58 3.76
N SER A 338 1.91 0.49 4.44
CA SER A 338 3.02 0.48 5.41
C SER A 338 2.45 0.39 6.82
N GLU A 339 3.11 -0.40 7.67
CA GLU A 339 2.69 -0.62 9.04
C GLU A 339 3.85 -0.26 9.96
N MET A 340 3.61 0.64 10.90
CA MET A 340 4.58 1.04 11.92
C MET A 340 3.98 0.77 13.29
N ILE A 341 4.77 0.26 14.22
CA ILE A 341 4.36 0.01 15.60
C ILE A 341 5.05 1.04 16.48
N PHE A 342 4.26 1.78 17.24
CA PHE A 342 4.74 2.76 18.22
C PHE A 342 4.38 2.26 19.62
N GLN A 343 5.33 2.38 20.54
CA GLN A 343 5.09 2.15 21.96
C GLN A 343 4.80 3.49 22.63
N PHE A 344 3.61 3.62 23.22
CA PHE A 344 3.26 4.76 24.06
C PHE A 344 3.69 4.46 25.50
N GLU A 345 4.32 5.45 26.13
CA GLU A 345 4.76 5.39 27.52
C GLU A 345 4.03 6.46 28.34
N VAL A 346 3.36 6.03 29.40
CA VAL A 346 2.59 6.89 30.29
C VAL A 346 3.02 6.61 31.72
N TYR A 347 3.21 7.66 32.52
CA TYR A 347 3.66 7.56 33.90
C TYR A 347 2.51 7.88 34.84
N GLU A 348 2.20 6.93 35.72
CA GLU A 348 1.31 7.12 36.86
C GLU A 348 2.14 7.62 38.03
N ASN A 349 1.79 8.78 38.57
CA ASN A 349 2.52 9.46 39.65
C ASN A 349 1.65 9.49 40.92
N GLN A 350 2.26 9.12 42.05
CA GLN A 350 1.60 9.15 43.35
C GLN A 350 2.50 9.73 44.43
N ARG A 351 1.87 10.31 45.44
CA ARG A 351 2.52 10.93 46.58
C ARG A 351 2.05 10.30 47.88
N TRP A 352 2.98 10.08 48.79
CA TRP A 352 2.67 9.57 50.12
C TRP A 352 2.26 10.70 51.04
N TRP A 353 1.09 10.55 51.67
CA TRP A 353 0.56 11.47 52.66
C TRP A 353 0.43 10.76 54.02
N LEU A 354 0.87 11.45 55.07
CA LEU A 354 0.76 10.96 56.44
C LEU A 354 -0.71 10.66 56.76
N GLY A 355 -1.01 9.39 57.09
CA GLY A 355 -2.37 8.92 57.41
C GLY A 355 -3.26 8.56 56.23
N VAL A 356 -2.89 8.88 54.98
CA VAL A 356 -3.69 8.59 53.76
C VAL A 356 -2.94 7.66 52.78
N ASN A 357 -1.69 7.31 53.09
CA ASN A 357 -0.80 6.50 52.25
C ASN A 357 -0.60 7.14 50.86
N TRP A 358 -0.35 6.32 49.84
CA TRP A 358 -0.09 6.77 48.47
C TRP A 358 -1.37 7.21 47.77
N THR A 359 -1.41 8.46 47.29
CA THR A 359 -2.54 9.02 46.56
C THR A 359 -2.11 9.74 45.29
N THR A 360 -3.06 9.98 44.38
CA THR A 360 -2.88 10.81 43.17
C THR A 360 -3.01 12.32 43.46
N ASN A 361 -3.20 12.71 44.73
CA ASN A 361 -3.29 14.11 45.12
C ASN A 361 -1.89 14.73 45.19
N MET A 362 -1.50 15.38 44.10
CA MET A 362 -0.18 15.98 43.89
C MET A 362 -0.12 17.41 44.43
N MET A 363 1.07 17.92 44.78
CA MET A 363 1.20 19.35 45.10
C MET A 363 1.03 20.21 43.83
N PRO A 364 0.48 21.43 43.91
CA PRO A 364 0.28 22.30 42.74
C PRO A 364 1.56 22.66 41.97
N SER A 365 2.71 22.66 42.64
CA SER A 365 4.02 22.90 42.05
C SER A 365 4.71 21.64 41.51
N GLU A 366 4.08 20.47 41.64
CA GLU A 366 4.59 19.20 41.15
C GLU A 366 3.98 18.81 39.79
N ARG A 367 4.49 17.73 39.22
CA ARG A 367 3.92 17.07 38.05
C ARG A 367 2.51 16.54 38.34
N GLY A 368 1.69 16.43 37.31
CA GLY A 368 0.34 15.86 37.42
C GLY A 368 0.34 14.36 37.78
N PRO A 369 -0.81 13.81 38.21
CA PRO A 369 -0.96 12.39 38.55
C PRO A 369 -0.70 11.45 37.38
N TRP A 370 -0.87 11.93 36.14
CA TRP A 370 -0.53 11.22 34.91
C TRP A 370 0.32 12.11 34.02
N THR A 371 1.47 11.62 33.58
CA THR A 371 2.40 12.38 32.73
C THR A 371 2.99 11.54 31.60
N ASP A 372 3.34 12.19 30.50
CA ASP A 372 4.23 11.63 29.48
C ASP A 372 5.69 11.62 29.98
N ASN A 373 6.60 10.98 29.24
CA ASN A 373 8.04 10.97 29.48
C ASN A 373 8.65 12.39 29.59
N GLN A 374 8.06 13.36 28.88
CA GLN A 374 8.44 14.78 28.93
C GLN A 374 7.82 15.56 30.12
N LEU A 375 7.23 14.88 31.10
CA LEU A 375 6.57 15.44 32.29
C LEU A 375 5.31 16.30 32.02
N LYS A 376 4.83 16.32 30.77
CA LYS A 376 3.58 16.99 30.42
C LYS A 376 2.39 16.21 31.00
N ALA A 377 1.46 16.90 31.65
CA ALA A 377 0.24 16.29 32.17
C ALA A 377 -0.64 15.74 31.04
N ILE A 378 -1.13 14.53 31.20
CA ILE A 378 -1.99 13.80 30.25
C ILE A 378 -3.19 13.19 30.98
N PRO A 379 -4.27 12.80 30.28
CA PRO A 379 -5.36 12.04 30.90
C PRO A 379 -4.88 10.70 31.45
N ALA A 380 -5.70 10.11 32.31
CA ALA A 380 -5.46 8.78 32.86
C ALA A 380 -5.39 7.73 31.74
N LYS A 381 -4.73 6.60 32.00
CA LYS A 381 -4.53 5.54 30.99
C LYS A 381 -5.85 4.99 30.41
N GLU A 382 -6.94 5.06 31.17
CA GLU A 382 -8.29 4.66 30.80
C GLU A 382 -8.92 5.61 29.78
N ASP A 383 -8.64 6.92 29.90
CA ASP A 383 -9.18 7.98 29.04
C ASP A 383 -8.23 8.37 27.89
N PHE A 384 -7.06 7.73 27.81
CA PHE A 384 -6.05 8.01 26.80
C PHE A 384 -6.54 7.56 25.41
N LYS A 385 -6.74 8.53 24.51
CA LYS A 385 -7.17 8.30 23.13
C LYS A 385 -6.02 8.42 22.14
N LEU A 386 -6.04 7.55 21.12
CA LEU A 386 -5.10 7.64 20.01
C LEU A 386 -5.37 8.89 19.17
N PRO A 387 -4.37 9.40 18.41
CA PRO A 387 -4.56 10.51 17.50
C PRO A 387 -5.62 10.19 16.43
N GLU A 388 -6.35 11.22 16.00
CA GLU A 388 -7.38 11.07 14.97
C GLU A 388 -6.78 10.65 13.61
N PRO A 389 -7.54 9.90 12.79
CA PRO A 389 -7.11 9.55 11.44
C PRO A 389 -6.80 10.80 10.61
N THR A 390 -5.66 10.81 9.93
CA THR A 390 -5.26 11.93 9.07
C THR A 390 -5.27 11.51 7.61
N ILE A 391 -5.93 12.30 6.76
CA ILE A 391 -5.93 12.13 5.30
C ILE A 391 -5.18 13.31 4.71
N LYS A 392 -4.13 13.04 3.92
CA LYS A 392 -3.44 14.06 3.13
C LYS A 392 -3.45 13.67 1.66
N THR A 393 -3.95 14.55 0.82
CA THR A 393 -3.90 14.41 -0.63
C THR A 393 -2.74 15.24 -1.19
N ALA A 394 -1.96 14.65 -2.08
CA ALA A 394 -0.87 15.30 -2.78
C ALA A 394 -0.94 14.96 -4.26
N ILE A 395 -0.82 15.97 -5.12
CA ILE A 395 -0.75 15.79 -6.57
C ILE A 395 0.72 15.55 -6.93
N ILE A 396 1.02 14.40 -7.52
CA ILE A 396 2.37 14.00 -7.86
C ILE A 396 2.41 13.65 -9.35
N SER A 397 3.41 14.17 -10.07
CA SER A 397 3.69 13.74 -11.44
C SER A 397 4.64 12.54 -11.39
N LYS A 398 4.20 11.39 -11.91
CA LYS A 398 5.01 10.18 -11.99
C LYS A 398 4.96 9.67 -13.43
N GLU A 399 6.13 9.51 -14.06
CA GLU A 399 6.26 8.98 -15.43
C GLU A 399 5.39 9.71 -16.47
N GLY A 400 5.21 11.03 -16.33
CA GLY A 400 4.43 11.85 -17.26
C GLY A 400 2.92 11.83 -17.04
N LYS A 401 2.41 11.07 -16.06
CA LYS A 401 1.00 11.08 -15.64
C LYS A 401 0.81 11.86 -14.34
N VAL A 402 -0.31 12.57 -14.23
CA VAL A 402 -0.72 13.26 -13.01
C VAL A 402 -1.51 12.27 -12.15
N VAL A 403 -1.01 12.00 -10.96
CA VAL A 403 -1.64 11.06 -10.02
C VAL A 403 -1.99 11.82 -8.75
N GLU A 404 -3.23 11.67 -8.28
CA GLU A 404 -3.62 12.12 -6.96
C GLU A 404 -3.28 11.00 -5.95
N ARG A 405 -2.31 11.28 -5.07
CA ARG A 405 -1.94 10.38 -4.00
C ARG A 405 -2.68 10.77 -2.72
N ALA A 406 -3.62 9.94 -2.29
CA ALA A 406 -4.24 10.06 -0.98
C ALA A 406 -3.49 9.19 0.03
N THR A 407 -2.89 9.81 1.05
CA THR A 407 -2.25 9.11 2.18
C THR A 407 -3.21 9.12 3.37
N ASN A 408 -3.69 7.94 3.77
CA ASN A 408 -4.57 7.77 4.92
C ASN A 408 -3.79 7.10 6.06
N LYS A 409 -3.68 7.80 7.19
CA LYS A 409 -3.00 7.34 8.41
C LYS A 409 -4.03 7.04 9.49
N VAL A 410 -4.17 5.76 9.85
CA VAL A 410 -5.10 5.30 10.87
C VAL A 410 -4.34 4.64 12.02
N TRP A 411 -4.65 5.03 13.24
CA TRP A 411 -4.11 4.44 14.46
C TRP A 411 -5.03 3.36 15.01
N ASN A 412 -4.48 2.22 15.40
CA ASN A 412 -5.19 1.15 16.08
C ASN A 412 -4.36 0.63 17.25
N TRP A 413 -4.98 0.22 18.36
CA TRP A 413 -4.25 -0.48 19.41
C TRP A 413 -3.76 -1.84 18.91
N ALA A 414 -2.49 -2.15 19.15
CA ALA A 414 -1.93 -3.47 18.84
C ALA A 414 -2.12 -4.44 20.01
N ASP A 415 -2.14 -3.92 21.23
CA ASP A 415 -2.31 -4.68 22.47
C ASP A 415 -3.66 -4.39 23.15
N GLY A 416 -4.20 -5.41 23.83
CA GLY A 416 -5.52 -5.36 24.46
C GLY A 416 -5.64 -4.34 25.59
N ASP A 417 -4.65 -4.28 26.49
CA ASP A 417 -4.61 -3.35 27.63
C ASP A 417 -3.18 -2.84 27.89
N TRP A 418 -3.05 -1.81 28.72
CA TRP A 418 -1.76 -1.30 29.19
C TRP A 418 -1.05 -2.33 30.07
N TRP A 419 0.27 -2.46 29.94
CA TRP A 419 1.09 -3.27 30.84
C TRP A 419 2.18 -2.41 31.50
N VAL A 420 2.71 -2.91 32.60
CA VAL A 420 3.86 -2.30 33.27
C VAL A 420 5.13 -2.87 32.66
N ASP A 421 6.04 -2.00 32.23
CA ASP A 421 7.32 -2.45 31.70
C ASP A 421 8.32 -2.71 32.83
N MET A 422 8.67 -3.98 33.00
CA MET A 422 9.64 -4.48 33.98
C MET A 422 11.00 -4.80 33.35
N THR A 423 11.19 -4.50 32.06
CA THR A 423 12.33 -4.98 31.25
C THR A 423 13.23 -3.84 30.78
N GLY A 424 14.38 -4.18 30.19
CA GLY A 424 15.31 -3.21 29.60
C GLY A 424 15.94 -2.27 30.64
N GLU A 425 15.82 -0.96 30.43
CA GLU A 425 16.40 0.10 31.27
C GLU A 425 15.87 0.14 32.72
N MET A 426 14.72 -0.50 32.92
CA MET A 426 13.99 -0.57 34.19
C MET A 426 14.35 -1.80 35.02
N ALA A 427 15.06 -2.76 34.44
CA ALA A 427 15.45 -3.99 35.14
C ALA A 427 16.34 -3.66 36.36
N GLY A 428 15.87 -4.04 37.56
CA GLY A 428 16.56 -3.81 38.83
C GLY A 428 16.38 -2.42 39.44
N LYS A 429 15.61 -1.52 38.82
CA LYS A 429 15.30 -0.16 39.33
C LYS A 429 13.89 0.00 39.88
N ILE A 430 13.07 -1.03 39.75
CA ILE A 430 11.64 -1.03 40.06
C ILE A 430 11.31 -2.15 41.05
N ASP A 431 10.28 -1.96 41.90
CA ASP A 431 9.71 -3.03 42.72
C ASP A 431 8.96 -4.11 41.90
N HIS A 432 8.51 -5.16 42.60
CA HIS A 432 7.70 -6.25 42.03
C HIS A 432 6.37 -5.80 41.40
N ASN A 433 5.88 -4.61 41.74
CA ASN A 433 4.61 -4.04 41.31
C ASN A 433 4.77 -2.91 40.28
N GLY A 434 5.98 -2.58 39.82
CA GLY A 434 6.17 -1.58 38.79
C GLY A 434 6.52 -0.18 39.30
N TRP A 435 6.72 0.01 40.61
CA TRP A 435 6.98 1.32 41.19
C TRP A 435 8.48 1.64 41.33
N GLU A 436 8.80 2.87 40.95
CA GLU A 436 10.04 3.57 41.31
C GLU A 436 9.72 4.58 42.41
N TYR A 437 10.48 4.58 43.49
CA TYR A 437 10.29 5.45 44.65
C TYR A 437 11.33 6.56 44.64
N GLY A 438 10.92 7.81 44.85
CA GLY A 438 11.79 8.97 44.85
C GLY A 438 11.60 9.85 46.08
N ASN A 439 12.54 10.77 46.27
CA ASN A 439 12.44 11.80 47.29
C ASN A 439 11.40 12.89 46.92
N ASN A 440 11.24 13.89 47.78
CA ASN A 440 10.27 14.98 47.57
C ASN A 440 10.49 15.79 46.27
N SER A 441 11.71 15.78 45.72
CA SER A 441 12.05 16.49 44.48
C SER A 441 12.07 15.56 43.26
N TRP A 442 11.53 14.34 43.37
CA TRP A 442 11.55 13.32 42.31
C TRP A 442 12.98 12.95 41.84
N LYS A 443 13.97 13.09 42.73
CA LYS A 443 15.36 12.68 42.50
C LYS A 443 15.64 11.38 43.25
N GLN A 444 16.69 10.66 42.84
CA GLN A 444 17.12 9.38 43.45
C GLN A 444 16.02 8.31 43.41
N LEU A 445 15.60 7.93 42.21
CA LEU A 445 14.58 6.89 42.00
C LEU A 445 15.16 5.49 42.26
N SER A 446 14.51 4.71 43.13
CA SER A 446 14.91 3.34 43.50
C SER A 446 13.73 2.36 43.46
N GLY A 447 14.04 1.08 43.27
CA GLY A 447 13.03 0.01 43.27
C GLY A 447 12.59 -0.43 44.67
N THR A 448 13.20 0.12 45.71
CA THR A 448 12.84 -0.17 47.10
C THR A 448 12.43 1.13 47.80
N PRO A 449 11.31 1.14 48.55
CA PRO A 449 10.92 2.27 49.37
C PRO A 449 11.89 2.44 50.55
N GLY A 450 12.25 3.68 50.86
CA GLY A 450 13.20 4.03 51.92
C GLY A 450 12.62 5.07 52.89
N MET A 451 13.34 5.41 53.95
CA MET A 451 12.84 6.32 54.99
C MET A 451 12.55 7.75 54.48
N GLN A 452 13.14 8.15 53.34
CA GLN A 452 12.97 9.47 52.72
C GLN A 452 12.21 9.42 51.37
N THR A 453 11.48 8.35 51.09
CA THR A 453 10.69 8.23 49.85
C THR A 453 9.28 8.75 50.06
N PHE A 454 8.95 9.87 49.41
CA PHE A 454 7.64 10.53 49.51
C PHE A 454 6.87 10.50 48.18
N THR A 455 7.54 10.13 47.09
CA THR A 455 6.98 10.09 45.75
C THR A 455 7.21 8.72 45.14
N ARG A 456 6.30 8.29 44.27
CA ARG A 456 6.49 7.10 43.44
C ARG A 456 5.91 7.30 42.05
N ARG A 457 6.51 6.64 41.06
CA ARG A 457 5.95 6.55 39.71
C ARG A 457 5.96 5.13 39.18
N ARG A 458 5.03 4.84 38.29
CA ARG A 458 4.94 3.58 37.56
C ARG A 458 4.82 3.87 36.07
N ARG A 459 5.62 3.17 35.27
CA ARG A 459 5.58 3.29 33.80
C ARG A 459 4.63 2.27 33.20
N TRP A 460 3.59 2.77 32.56
CA TRP A 460 2.63 2.01 31.76
C TRP A 460 3.00 2.13 30.28
N CYS A 461 3.06 0.99 29.60
CA CYS A 461 3.35 0.91 28.17
C CYS A 461 2.16 0.30 27.44
N ARG A 462 1.89 0.80 26.23
CA ARG A 462 0.93 0.19 25.31
C ARG A 462 1.34 0.42 23.87
N ARG A 463 1.35 -0.62 23.02
CA ARG A 463 1.69 -0.44 21.61
C ARG A 463 0.45 -0.13 20.78
N ALA A 464 0.60 0.84 19.89
CA ALA A 464 -0.34 1.11 18.83
C ALA A 464 0.32 0.92 17.47
N LYS A 465 -0.50 0.53 16.49
CA LYS A 465 -0.16 0.33 15.11
C LYS A 465 -0.67 1.50 14.29
N LEU A 466 0.23 2.18 13.60
CA LEU A 466 -0.08 3.15 12.56
C LEU A 466 -0.13 2.40 11.22
N VAL A 467 -1.30 2.40 10.61
CA VAL A 467 -1.53 1.85 9.27
C VAL A 467 -1.60 3.02 8.31
N GLU A 468 -0.60 3.14 7.46
CA GLU A 468 -0.58 4.11 6.37
C GLU A 468 -0.98 3.38 5.08
N ARG A 469 -2.03 3.90 4.44
CA ARG A 469 -2.49 3.45 3.13
C ARG A 469 -2.28 4.59 2.15
N GLU A 470 -1.41 4.37 1.19
CA GLU A 470 -1.30 5.24 0.03
C GLU A 470 -2.26 4.72 -1.03
N THR A 471 -3.16 5.55 -1.54
CA THR A 471 -3.99 5.22 -2.69
C THR A 471 -3.61 6.16 -3.82
N ASP A 472 -3.09 5.60 -4.90
CA ASP A 472 -2.80 6.31 -6.13
C ASP A 472 -4.05 6.22 -7.02
N GLN A 473 -4.78 7.33 -7.14
CA GLN A 473 -5.85 7.46 -8.10
C GLN A 473 -5.27 8.12 -9.35
N GLU A 474 -5.18 7.37 -10.46
CA GLU A 474 -4.92 7.97 -11.76
C GLU A 474 -6.08 8.93 -12.04
N LEU A 475 -5.77 10.23 -12.15
CA LEU A 475 -6.74 11.17 -12.65
C LEU A 475 -6.97 10.80 -14.12
N ASP A 476 -8.17 10.34 -14.44
CA ASP A 476 -8.58 10.05 -15.81
C ASP A 476 -8.22 11.25 -16.70
N ASP A 477 -7.58 11.01 -17.85
CA ASP A 477 -7.13 12.07 -18.78
C ASP A 477 -8.29 13.00 -19.22
N THR A 478 -9.53 12.67 -18.87
CA THR A 478 -10.75 13.46 -19.01
C THR A 478 -10.84 14.66 -18.06
N ILE A 479 -10.08 14.68 -16.96
CA ILE A 479 -9.77 15.90 -16.18
C ILE A 479 -8.34 16.35 -16.52
N GLY A 480 -7.94 16.20 -17.77
CA GLY A 480 -7.24 17.31 -18.39
C GLY A 480 -8.15 18.51 -18.26
N LEU A 481 -7.86 19.42 -17.32
CA LEU A 481 -8.31 20.79 -17.47
C LEU A 481 -7.87 21.14 -18.89
N HIS A 482 -8.82 21.24 -19.81
CA HIS A 482 -8.55 21.49 -21.22
C HIS A 482 -8.13 22.96 -21.25
N VAL A 483 -6.94 23.27 -20.71
CA VAL A 483 -6.47 24.63 -20.53
C VAL A 483 -6.44 25.39 -21.86
N PRO A 484 -6.16 24.73 -23.01
CA PRO A 484 -6.38 25.35 -24.31
C PRO A 484 -7.84 25.76 -24.55
N GLU A 485 -8.81 24.89 -24.26
CA GLU A 485 -10.24 25.18 -24.44
C GLU A 485 -10.76 26.22 -23.46
N LEU A 486 -10.28 26.20 -22.21
CA LEU A 486 -10.62 27.17 -21.18
C LEU A 486 -10.04 28.56 -21.51
N ALA A 487 -8.78 28.62 -21.94
CA ALA A 487 -8.15 29.85 -22.39
C ALA A 487 -8.82 30.40 -23.66
N GLU A 488 -9.21 29.52 -24.60
CA GLU A 488 -9.96 29.93 -25.78
C GLU A 488 -11.37 30.41 -25.44
N LYS A 489 -12.05 29.76 -24.49
CA LYS A 489 -13.37 30.20 -23.98
C LYS A 489 -13.27 31.56 -23.28
N ALA A 490 -12.25 31.79 -22.46
CA ALA A 490 -11.96 33.08 -21.82
C ALA A 490 -11.67 34.17 -22.86
N ARG A 491 -10.91 33.84 -23.91
CA ARG A 491 -10.67 34.75 -25.05
C ARG A 491 -11.98 35.14 -25.74
N ARG A 492 -12.78 34.15 -26.15
CA ARG A 492 -14.06 34.38 -26.84
C ARG A 492 -15.03 35.19 -25.99
N GLN A 493 -15.07 34.97 -24.68
CA GLN A 493 -15.89 35.75 -23.76
C GLN A 493 -15.42 37.21 -23.65
N GLY A 494 -14.11 37.44 -23.52
CA GLY A 494 -13.56 38.79 -23.48
C GLY A 494 -13.77 39.58 -24.78
N ILE A 495 -13.58 38.93 -25.94
CA ILE A 495 -13.86 39.55 -27.24
C ILE A 495 -15.33 39.94 -27.35
N LYS A 496 -16.27 39.08 -26.95
CA LYS A 496 -17.70 39.44 -26.93
C LYS A 496 -18.01 40.66 -26.06
N GLN A 497 -17.31 40.81 -24.92
CA GLN A 497 -17.45 42.00 -24.09
C GLN A 497 -16.88 43.25 -24.80
N LEU A 498 -15.74 43.14 -25.47
CA LEU A 498 -15.19 44.21 -26.29
C LEU A 498 -16.11 44.59 -27.46
N ASP A 499 -16.76 43.63 -28.11
CA ASP A 499 -17.75 43.88 -29.17
C ASP A 499 -18.97 44.66 -28.64
N THR A 500 -19.41 44.35 -27.42
CA THR A 500 -20.50 45.13 -26.79
C THR A 500 -20.07 46.55 -26.47
N LEU A 501 -18.78 46.78 -26.25
CA LEU A 501 -18.22 48.11 -25.98
C LEU A 501 -18.04 48.93 -27.24
N GLU A 502 -17.54 48.33 -28.30
CA GLU A 502 -17.50 48.89 -29.64
C GLU A 502 -18.88 49.45 -30.02
N LYS A 503 -19.94 48.64 -29.89
CA LYS A 503 -21.32 49.06 -30.17
C LYS A 503 -21.83 50.18 -29.26
N LYS A 504 -21.36 50.24 -28.02
CA LYS A 504 -21.81 51.23 -27.03
C LYS A 504 -21.08 52.57 -27.17
N HIS A 505 -19.85 52.55 -27.68
CA HIS A 505 -18.96 53.69 -27.75
C HIS A 505 -18.47 53.91 -29.20
N PRO A 506 -19.23 54.64 -30.04
CA PRO A 506 -18.92 54.84 -31.46
C PRO A 506 -17.56 55.49 -31.75
N TYR A 507 -16.93 56.13 -30.77
CA TYR A 507 -15.59 56.69 -30.93
C TYR A 507 -14.51 55.60 -31.09
N LEU A 508 -14.78 54.35 -30.70
CA LEU A 508 -13.84 53.24 -30.85
C LEU A 508 -13.62 52.81 -32.31
N ASP A 509 -14.54 53.20 -33.21
CA ASP A 509 -14.39 53.04 -34.66
C ASP A 509 -13.46 54.08 -35.29
N GLN A 510 -12.99 55.05 -34.50
CA GLN A 510 -11.99 56.00 -34.98
C GLN A 510 -10.66 55.29 -35.21
N SER A 511 -10.14 55.42 -36.42
CA SER A 511 -8.85 54.90 -36.83
C SER A 511 -7.72 55.86 -36.52
N LEU A 512 -6.57 55.30 -36.15
CA LEU A 512 -5.34 56.09 -36.06
C LEU A 512 -4.94 56.60 -37.45
N PRO A 513 -4.28 57.76 -37.55
CA PRO A 513 -3.82 58.28 -38.83
C PRO A 513 -2.81 57.30 -39.46
N PRO A 514 -3.08 56.74 -40.65
CA PRO A 514 -2.17 55.79 -41.27
C PRO A 514 -0.87 56.48 -41.67
N ARG A 515 0.26 55.79 -41.48
CA ARG A 515 1.54 56.28 -42.00
C ARG A 515 1.55 56.12 -43.52
N ARG A 516 1.85 57.19 -44.26
CA ARG A 516 2.01 57.12 -45.72
C ARG A 516 3.13 56.15 -46.07
N MET A 517 2.76 55.04 -46.71
CA MET A 517 3.66 53.98 -47.14
C MET A 517 3.21 53.48 -48.50
N THR A 518 4.18 53.19 -49.38
CA THR A 518 3.90 52.56 -50.68
C THR A 518 3.38 51.15 -50.48
N GLU A 519 2.69 50.60 -51.48
CA GLU A 519 2.17 49.22 -51.43
C GLU A 519 3.26 48.19 -51.09
N ASN A 520 4.45 48.38 -51.68
CA ASN A 520 5.62 47.55 -51.41
C ASN A 520 6.12 47.69 -49.96
N GLN A 521 6.09 48.90 -49.40
CA GLN A 521 6.42 49.14 -47.98
C GLN A 521 5.39 48.51 -47.05
N ARG A 522 4.09 48.62 -47.37
CA ARG A 522 3.00 47.99 -46.61
C ARG A 522 3.13 46.47 -46.56
N LYS A 523 3.37 45.84 -47.72
CA LYS A 523 3.63 44.39 -47.81
C LYS A 523 4.91 43.96 -47.09
N LYS A 524 5.95 44.78 -47.07
CA LYS A 524 7.18 44.50 -46.30
C LYS A 524 6.94 44.58 -44.80
N LEU A 525 6.19 45.59 -44.35
CA LEU A 525 5.83 45.77 -42.94
C LEU A 525 4.94 44.63 -42.45
N LEU A 526 3.91 44.24 -43.21
CA LEU A 526 3.04 43.12 -42.83
C LEU A 526 3.81 41.81 -42.72
N ARG A 527 4.76 41.56 -43.64
CA ARG A 527 5.70 40.43 -43.54
C ARG A 527 6.60 40.51 -42.29
N LYS A 528 7.00 41.70 -41.87
CA LYS A 528 7.77 41.91 -40.64
C LYS A 528 6.93 41.57 -39.41
N VAL A 529 5.68 42.04 -39.34
CA VAL A 529 4.73 41.70 -38.26
C VAL A 529 4.48 40.19 -38.22
N ASN A 530 4.21 39.56 -39.37
CA ASN A 530 4.03 38.10 -39.46
C ASN A 530 5.25 37.32 -38.94
N ARG A 531 6.46 37.79 -39.28
CA ARG A 531 7.71 37.16 -38.82
C ARG A 531 7.88 37.29 -37.32
N ILE A 532 7.54 38.45 -36.74
CA ILE A 532 7.59 38.66 -35.28
C ILE A 532 6.57 37.75 -34.59
N ALA A 533 5.32 37.72 -35.06
CA ALA A 533 4.27 36.88 -34.50
C ALA A 533 4.63 35.38 -34.52
N ASN A 534 5.11 34.87 -35.67
CA ASN A 534 5.56 33.49 -35.76
C ASN A 534 6.82 33.25 -34.92
N SER A 535 7.75 34.19 -34.83
CA SER A 535 8.95 34.01 -34.00
C SER A 535 8.61 33.96 -32.51
N LEU A 536 7.59 34.70 -32.07
CA LEU A 536 7.18 34.73 -30.66
C LEU A 536 6.40 33.48 -30.27
N ASP A 537 5.46 33.02 -31.09
CA ASP A 537 4.52 31.95 -30.71
C ASP A 537 4.76 30.60 -31.43
N ASN A 538 5.52 30.59 -32.54
CA ASN A 538 5.65 29.41 -33.41
C ASN A 538 6.99 29.40 -34.18
N ALA A 539 8.10 29.51 -33.44
CA ALA A 539 9.44 29.68 -34.02
C ALA A 539 9.95 28.43 -34.76
N ILE A 540 9.47 27.24 -34.36
CA ILE A 540 9.83 25.96 -34.97
C ILE A 540 8.66 25.45 -35.83
N PRO A 541 8.67 25.70 -37.15
CA PRO A 541 7.68 25.10 -38.03
C PRO A 541 7.85 23.57 -38.04
N TYR A 542 6.73 22.82 -38.04
CA TYR A 542 6.65 21.35 -38.10
C TYR A 542 6.92 20.56 -36.80
N SER A 543 7.11 21.23 -35.67
CA SER A 543 7.10 20.52 -34.38
C SER A 543 5.66 20.10 -34.01
N PRO A 544 5.45 18.88 -33.46
CA PRO A 544 4.14 18.46 -32.93
C PRO A 544 3.65 19.34 -31.78
N ILE A 545 4.57 20.12 -31.20
CA ILE A 545 4.32 21.12 -30.17
C ILE A 545 4.76 22.49 -30.74
N PRO A 546 3.86 23.47 -30.90
CA PRO A 546 4.23 24.80 -31.37
C PRO A 546 5.05 25.51 -30.29
N ILE A 547 6.38 25.60 -30.49
CA ILE A 547 7.30 26.23 -29.54
C ILE A 547 7.71 27.59 -30.09
N GLY A 548 7.44 28.64 -29.32
CA GLY A 548 7.82 30.01 -29.61
C GLY A 548 8.92 30.53 -28.69
N ILE A 549 9.51 31.69 -29.03
CA ILE A 549 10.44 32.40 -28.12
C ILE A 549 9.73 32.74 -26.80
N ASP A 550 8.44 33.06 -26.84
CA ASP A 550 7.66 33.41 -25.66
C ASP A 550 7.52 32.21 -24.69
N THR A 551 7.40 31.00 -25.23
CA THR A 551 7.42 29.75 -24.45
C THR A 551 8.73 29.57 -23.70
N VAL A 552 9.88 29.88 -24.34
CA VAL A 552 11.21 29.79 -23.72
C VAL A 552 11.38 30.85 -22.64
N LEU A 553 10.90 32.07 -22.90
CA LEU A 553 10.91 33.16 -21.92
C LEU A 553 10.01 32.83 -20.73
N GLY A 554 8.86 32.20 -20.93
CA GLY A 554 7.93 31.80 -19.87
C GLY A 554 8.51 30.83 -18.82
N PHE A 555 9.64 30.17 -19.10
CA PHE A 555 10.37 29.36 -18.11
C PHE A 555 11.30 30.17 -17.19
N ILE A 556 11.54 31.45 -17.50
CA ILE A 556 12.27 32.38 -16.63
C ILE A 556 11.25 33.13 -15.77
N PRO A 557 11.14 32.81 -14.46
CA PRO A 557 10.11 33.40 -13.61
C PRO A 557 10.23 34.92 -13.57
N VAL A 558 9.09 35.61 -13.67
CA VAL A 558 8.95 37.07 -13.61
C VAL A 558 9.61 37.80 -14.79
N ILE A 559 10.92 37.67 -14.99
CA ILE A 559 11.69 38.38 -16.02
C ILE A 559 11.22 38.00 -17.43
N GLY A 560 11.00 36.70 -17.66
CA GLY A 560 10.61 36.20 -18.96
C GLY A 560 9.25 36.72 -19.43
N GLY A 561 8.28 36.78 -18.50
CA GLY A 561 6.94 37.31 -18.77
C GLY A 561 6.94 38.79 -19.18
N PHE A 562 7.75 39.62 -18.51
CA PHE A 562 7.91 41.02 -18.92
C PHE A 562 8.56 41.15 -20.30
N LEU A 563 9.59 40.34 -20.59
CA LEU A 563 10.30 40.38 -21.87
C LEU A 563 9.38 39.98 -23.05
N GLY A 564 8.59 38.92 -22.86
CA GLY A 564 7.54 38.50 -23.79
C GLY A 564 6.52 39.60 -24.03
N TRP A 565 5.97 40.16 -22.96
CA TRP A 565 5.00 41.26 -23.01
C TRP A 565 5.53 42.49 -23.78
N PHE A 566 6.78 42.90 -23.57
CA PHE A 566 7.39 44.01 -24.30
C PHE A 566 7.55 43.73 -25.80
N LEU A 567 7.90 42.50 -26.18
CA LEU A 567 8.03 42.11 -27.59
C LEU A 567 6.66 42.10 -28.28
N SER A 568 5.63 41.62 -27.59
CA SER A 568 4.24 41.62 -28.06
C SER A 568 3.68 43.05 -28.19
N LEU A 569 4.03 43.96 -27.27
CA LEU A 569 3.71 45.39 -27.39
C LEU A 569 4.38 46.05 -28.60
N TYR A 570 5.64 45.68 -28.90
CA TYR A 570 6.33 46.17 -30.10
C TYR A 570 5.62 45.70 -31.39
N GLN A 571 5.04 44.50 -31.39
CA GLN A 571 4.19 44.04 -32.50
C GLN A 571 2.94 44.94 -32.66
N ILE A 572 2.22 45.23 -31.58
CA ILE A 572 1.05 46.14 -31.64
C ILE A 572 1.46 47.52 -32.14
N TYR A 573 2.58 48.07 -31.65
CA TYR A 573 3.11 49.35 -32.13
C TYR A 573 3.33 49.34 -33.66
N LEU A 574 3.93 48.30 -34.22
CA LEU A 574 4.06 48.17 -35.67
C LEU A 574 2.69 48.10 -36.37
N SER A 575 1.73 47.40 -35.78
CA SER A 575 0.35 47.29 -36.30
C SER A 575 -0.37 48.65 -36.33
N THR A 576 -0.12 49.54 -35.35
CA THR A 576 -0.73 50.88 -35.35
C THR A 576 -0.33 51.73 -36.56
N THR A 577 0.83 51.48 -37.16
CA THR A 577 1.28 52.25 -38.33
C THR A 577 0.44 52.01 -39.60
N PHE A 578 -0.40 50.97 -39.61
CA PHE A 578 -1.39 50.72 -40.66
C PHE A 578 -2.65 51.60 -40.53
N GLY A 579 -2.82 52.35 -39.45
CA GLY A 579 -4.00 53.19 -39.21
C GLY A 579 -5.25 52.37 -38.85
N ILE A 580 -5.08 51.40 -37.96
CA ILE A 580 -6.16 50.54 -37.47
C ILE A 580 -7.09 51.27 -36.48
N PRO A 581 -8.36 50.83 -36.34
CA PRO A 581 -9.31 51.38 -35.37
C PRO A 581 -8.93 51.06 -33.93
N LEU A 582 -9.38 51.91 -32.99
CA LEU A 582 -9.10 51.77 -31.56
C LEU A 582 -9.68 50.47 -30.98
N TRP A 583 -10.85 50.01 -31.44
CA TRP A 583 -11.42 48.73 -31.00
C TRP A 583 -10.49 47.54 -31.34
N LEU A 584 -9.81 47.57 -32.48
CA LEU A 584 -8.91 46.50 -32.90
C LEU A 584 -7.64 46.48 -32.05
N ILE A 585 -7.12 47.66 -31.71
CA ILE A 585 -6.00 47.81 -30.76
C ILE A 585 -6.39 47.24 -29.38
N LEU A 586 -7.61 47.51 -28.91
CA LEU A 586 -8.13 46.98 -27.65
C LEU A 586 -8.22 45.45 -27.64
N ARG A 587 -8.69 44.82 -28.72
CA ARG A 587 -8.71 43.35 -28.85
C ARG A 587 -7.30 42.77 -28.85
N MET A 588 -6.39 43.38 -29.61
CA MET A 588 -4.99 42.94 -29.63
C MET A 588 -4.33 43.05 -28.25
N MET A 589 -4.65 44.12 -27.51
CA MET A 589 -4.15 44.34 -26.15
C MET A 589 -4.72 43.35 -25.15
N TYR A 590 -6.00 42.99 -25.28
CA TYR A 590 -6.63 41.98 -24.46
C TYR A 590 -5.96 40.62 -24.61
N ASN A 591 -5.71 40.16 -25.85
CA ASN A 591 -5.02 38.90 -26.11
C ASN A 591 -3.64 38.86 -25.41
N ILE A 592 -2.85 39.93 -25.50
CA ILE A 592 -1.54 40.01 -24.83
C ILE A 592 -1.67 40.05 -23.30
N THR A 593 -2.69 40.72 -22.77
CA THR A 593 -2.89 40.83 -21.32
C THR A 593 -3.27 39.48 -20.70
N VAL A 594 -4.11 38.71 -21.40
CA VAL A 594 -4.47 37.34 -20.99
C VAL A 594 -3.23 36.45 -20.97
N ASP A 595 -2.39 36.55 -22.00
CA ASP A 595 -1.13 35.80 -22.08
C ASP A 595 -0.15 36.18 -20.96
N PHE A 596 0.04 37.49 -20.71
CA PHE A 596 0.86 37.97 -19.60
C PHE A 596 0.33 37.52 -18.24
N ALA A 597 -0.98 37.36 -18.06
CA ALA A 597 -1.55 36.88 -16.80
C ALA A 597 -1.10 35.45 -16.45
N PHE A 598 -0.75 34.62 -17.44
CA PHE A 598 -0.23 33.27 -17.19
C PHE A 598 1.13 33.26 -16.50
N THR A 599 1.90 34.35 -16.61
CA THR A 599 3.22 34.50 -15.99
C THR A 599 3.15 34.51 -14.46
N PHE A 600 1.98 34.80 -13.88
CA PHE A 600 1.74 34.78 -12.44
C PHE A 600 1.49 33.38 -11.88
N ILE A 601 1.40 32.35 -12.72
CA ILE A 601 1.20 30.95 -12.30
C ILE A 601 2.57 30.23 -12.34
N PRO A 602 3.21 29.96 -11.18
CA PRO A 602 4.52 29.30 -11.14
C PRO A 602 4.48 27.91 -11.77
N LEU A 603 5.52 27.56 -12.53
CA LEU A 603 5.72 26.26 -13.22
C LEU A 603 4.72 25.94 -14.34
N LEU A 604 3.41 26.20 -14.16
CA LEU A 604 2.40 26.00 -15.20
C LEU A 604 2.42 27.10 -16.27
N GLY A 605 2.74 28.35 -15.92
CA GLY A 605 2.70 29.50 -16.83
C GLY A 605 3.49 29.30 -18.13
N GLY A 606 4.72 28.76 -18.05
CA GLY A 606 5.55 28.46 -19.23
C GLY A 606 4.92 27.50 -20.22
N PHE A 607 4.10 26.54 -19.74
CA PHE A 607 3.34 25.64 -20.60
C PHE A 607 2.11 26.31 -21.21
N LEU A 608 1.49 27.29 -20.54
CA LEU A 608 0.30 27.98 -21.05
C LEU A 608 0.60 28.85 -22.27
N HIS A 609 1.76 29.49 -22.31
CA HIS A 609 2.25 30.26 -23.48
C HIS A 609 2.42 29.40 -24.75
N MET A 610 2.56 28.07 -24.61
CA MET A 610 2.66 27.14 -25.74
C MET A 610 1.31 26.92 -26.44
N PHE A 611 0.22 27.04 -25.68
CA PHE A 611 -1.14 26.76 -26.17
C PHE A 611 -1.91 28.01 -26.54
N TYR A 612 -1.63 29.15 -25.87
CA TYR A 612 -2.31 30.41 -26.13
C TYR A 612 -1.46 31.33 -27.02
N LYS A 613 -1.77 31.38 -28.31
CA LYS A 613 -0.94 32.05 -29.33
C LYS A 613 -1.35 33.51 -29.54
N ALA A 614 -1.14 34.34 -28.52
CA ALA A 614 -1.60 35.73 -28.50
C ALA A 614 -1.08 36.59 -29.67
N ASN A 615 0.20 36.43 -30.04
CA ASN A 615 0.82 37.21 -31.11
C ASN A 615 0.34 36.79 -32.50
N LEU A 616 0.07 35.49 -32.70
CA LEU A 616 -0.55 34.99 -33.92
C LEU A 616 -2.01 35.41 -34.06
N TYR A 617 -2.81 35.33 -32.99
CA TYR A 617 -4.19 35.85 -33.01
C TYR A 617 -4.22 37.34 -33.39
N ASN A 618 -3.31 38.13 -32.82
CA ASN A 618 -3.19 39.55 -33.15
C ASN A 618 -2.82 39.78 -34.63
N TYR A 619 -1.91 38.98 -35.18
CA TYR A 619 -1.56 39.07 -36.59
C TYR A 619 -2.73 38.67 -37.50
N GLU A 620 -3.47 37.62 -37.15
CA GLU A 620 -4.66 37.16 -37.89
C GLU A 620 -5.74 38.23 -37.89
N GLU A 621 -6.09 38.81 -36.74
CA GLU A 621 -7.08 39.89 -36.63
C GLU A 621 -6.67 41.12 -37.45
N LEU A 622 -5.38 41.50 -37.42
CA LEU A 622 -4.85 42.58 -38.25
C LEU A 622 -4.96 42.26 -39.75
N SER A 623 -4.56 41.06 -40.16
CA SER A 623 -4.58 40.65 -41.56
C SER A 623 -6.00 40.55 -42.10
N GLU A 624 -6.93 40.02 -41.30
CA GLU A 624 -8.34 39.92 -41.65
C GLU A 624 -8.95 41.29 -41.85
N TRP A 625 -8.72 42.22 -40.92
CA TRP A 625 -9.19 43.59 -41.04
C TRP A 625 -8.60 44.32 -42.26
N LEU A 626 -7.30 44.12 -42.54
CA LEU A 626 -6.65 44.73 -43.72
C LEU A 626 -7.19 44.18 -45.04
N ASN A 627 -7.62 42.92 -45.08
CA ASN A 627 -8.19 42.29 -46.26
C ASN A 627 -9.67 42.67 -46.45
N ASN A 628 -10.39 42.91 -45.35
CA ASN A 628 -11.80 43.28 -45.34
C ASN A 628 -12.05 44.62 -44.63
N PRO A 629 -11.46 45.74 -45.12
CA PRO A 629 -11.67 47.04 -44.50
C PRO A 629 -13.12 47.49 -44.63
N THR A 630 -13.63 48.22 -43.63
CA THR A 630 -14.96 48.82 -43.70
C THR A 630 -15.05 49.79 -44.90
N PRO A 631 -16.21 49.87 -45.58
CA PRO A 631 -16.39 50.78 -46.72
C PRO A 631 -16.00 52.21 -46.39
N GLU A 632 -16.39 52.68 -45.21
CA GLU A 632 -16.05 54.01 -44.68
C GLU A 632 -14.53 54.23 -44.55
N TYR A 633 -13.77 53.22 -44.11
CA TYR A 633 -12.31 53.31 -44.05
C TYR A 633 -11.69 53.40 -45.45
N THR A 634 -12.18 52.60 -46.41
CA THR A 634 -11.67 52.65 -47.78
C THR A 634 -11.91 53.99 -48.46
N GLU A 635 -13.04 54.64 -48.17
CA GLU A 635 -13.36 55.98 -48.65
C GLU A 635 -12.44 57.04 -48.03
N ARG A 636 -12.19 57.00 -46.72
CA ARG A 636 -11.25 57.90 -46.03
C ARG A 636 -9.83 57.80 -46.59
N VAL A 637 -9.35 56.57 -46.83
CA VAL A 637 -8.01 56.33 -47.41
C VAL A 637 -7.92 56.86 -48.84
N LYS A 638 -8.99 56.71 -49.64
CA LYS A 638 -9.08 57.24 -51.01
C LYS A 638 -9.17 58.76 -51.06
N ALA A 639 -9.87 59.38 -50.11
CA ALA A 639 -10.01 60.84 -50.03
C ALA A 639 -8.70 61.54 -49.64
N GLY A 640 -7.72 60.81 -49.08
CA GLY A 640 -6.44 61.39 -48.63
C GLY A 640 -6.59 62.40 -47.48
N GLU A 641 -7.77 62.44 -46.87
CA GLU A 641 -8.19 63.47 -45.91
C GLU A 641 -7.63 63.19 -44.51
N ARG A 642 -7.13 64.26 -43.87
CA ARG A 642 -6.99 64.34 -42.41
C ARG A 642 -8.07 65.27 -41.88
N ARG A 643 -9.33 64.84 -41.78
CA ARG A 643 -10.33 65.57 -40.99
C ARG A 643 -11.19 64.62 -40.15
N PRO A 644 -11.62 65.06 -38.94
CA PRO A 644 -12.45 64.27 -38.05
C PRO A 644 -13.83 64.08 -38.68
N SER A 645 -14.41 62.88 -38.51
CA SER A 645 -15.69 62.49 -39.12
C SER A 645 -16.79 63.54 -38.91
N ALA A 646 -17.44 63.93 -40.01
CA ALA A 646 -18.62 64.77 -40.03
C ALA A 646 -19.87 63.97 -39.62
N ALA A 647 -19.96 63.58 -38.34
CA ALA A 647 -21.22 63.19 -37.66
C ALA A 647 -21.04 62.93 -36.14
N GLY A 648 -20.12 63.63 -35.48
CA GLY A 648 -19.89 63.58 -34.03
C GLY A 648 -19.01 64.76 -33.57
N PRO A 649 -19.09 65.21 -32.31
CA PRO A 649 -18.65 66.56 -31.92
C PRO A 649 -17.12 66.74 -32.04
N GLN A 650 -16.67 67.94 -32.45
CA GLN A 650 -15.28 68.41 -32.30
C GLN A 650 -15.16 69.34 -31.07
N PRO A 651 -13.99 69.67 -30.52
CA PRO A 651 -12.75 68.94 -30.34
C PRO A 651 -12.49 68.65 -28.84
N GLY A 652 -12.00 67.45 -28.57
CA GLY A 652 -11.20 67.13 -27.39
C GLY A 652 -10.42 65.93 -27.86
N GLU A 653 -9.09 66.03 -27.90
CA GLU A 653 -8.25 64.84 -28.05
C GLU A 653 -8.86 63.75 -27.15
N ILE A 654 -9.07 62.54 -27.66
CA ILE A 654 -9.34 61.40 -26.78
C ILE A 654 -8.14 61.37 -25.85
N SER A 655 -8.27 62.03 -24.71
CA SER A 655 -7.22 62.10 -23.74
C SER A 655 -7.04 60.66 -23.30
N TRP A 656 -5.79 60.22 -23.18
CA TRP A 656 -5.49 58.93 -22.55
C TRP A 656 -6.20 58.79 -21.20
N THR A 657 -6.59 59.90 -20.55
CA THR A 657 -7.44 59.92 -19.37
C THR A 657 -8.86 59.43 -19.63
N GLN A 658 -9.52 59.81 -20.73
CA GLN A 658 -10.91 59.43 -21.02
C GLN A 658 -11.02 57.97 -21.47
N LEU A 659 -10.10 57.54 -22.35
CA LEU A 659 -9.94 56.12 -22.68
C LEU A 659 -9.61 55.30 -21.43
N GLY A 660 -8.70 55.81 -20.59
CA GLY A 660 -8.33 55.20 -19.31
C GLY A 660 -9.49 55.11 -18.33
N THR A 661 -10.33 56.15 -18.21
CA THR A 661 -11.52 56.13 -17.33
C THR A 661 -12.57 55.13 -17.80
N ASP A 662 -12.81 55.03 -19.11
CA ASP A 662 -13.80 54.10 -19.65
C ASP A 662 -13.33 52.65 -19.47
N VAL A 663 -12.06 52.37 -19.75
CA VAL A 663 -11.44 51.05 -19.53
C VAL A 663 -11.43 50.69 -18.04
N THR A 664 -11.07 51.62 -17.15
CA THR A 664 -11.05 51.36 -15.71
C THR A 664 -12.44 51.12 -15.13
N GLN A 665 -13.47 51.84 -15.58
CA GLN A 665 -14.87 51.59 -15.22
C GLN A 665 -15.34 50.20 -15.66
N LEU A 666 -14.87 49.74 -16.82
CA LEU A 666 -15.22 48.41 -17.31
C LEU A 666 -14.58 47.29 -16.53
N VAL A 667 -13.28 47.43 -16.23
CA VAL A 667 -12.54 46.46 -15.41
C VAL A 667 -13.16 46.42 -14.01
N THR A 668 -13.44 47.56 -13.39
CA THR A 668 -14.09 47.60 -12.07
C THR A 668 -15.47 46.97 -12.10
N LYS A 669 -16.31 47.27 -13.10
CA LYS A 669 -17.64 46.66 -13.24
C LYS A 669 -17.56 45.13 -13.39
N SER A 670 -16.64 44.64 -14.23
CA SER A 670 -16.40 43.21 -14.43
C SER A 670 -15.95 42.51 -13.14
N ILE A 671 -15.02 43.11 -12.40
CA ILE A 671 -14.55 42.59 -11.11
C ILE A 671 -15.70 42.57 -10.09
N THR A 672 -16.51 43.63 -10.01
CA THR A 672 -17.65 43.68 -9.09
C THR A 672 -18.72 42.64 -9.42
N ASP A 673 -19.05 42.43 -10.70
CA ASP A 673 -20.03 41.43 -11.13
C ASP A 673 -19.53 40.01 -10.87
N THR A 674 -18.24 39.77 -11.04
CA THR A 674 -17.60 38.46 -10.76
C THR A 674 -17.56 38.18 -9.26
N ARG A 675 -17.22 39.18 -8.46
CA ARG A 675 -17.26 39.10 -6.98
C ARG A 675 -18.69 38.84 -6.48
N LYS A 676 -19.69 39.48 -7.09
CA LYS A 676 -21.09 39.30 -6.72
C LYS A 676 -21.57 37.87 -7.01
N ARG A 677 -21.21 37.30 -8.17
CA ARG A 677 -21.48 35.89 -8.51
C ARG A 677 -20.82 34.91 -7.56
N MET A 678 -19.54 35.13 -7.21
CA MET A 678 -18.84 34.26 -6.24
C MET A 678 -19.43 34.33 -4.83
N ILE A 679 -20.05 35.45 -4.46
CA ILE A 679 -20.76 35.60 -3.18
C ILE A 679 -22.13 34.90 -3.22
N GLU A 680 -22.84 34.97 -4.36
CA GLU A 680 -24.11 34.29 -4.58
C GLU A 680 -23.95 32.76 -4.64
N GLU A 681 -22.88 32.23 -5.25
CA GLU A 681 -22.53 30.80 -5.26
C GLU A 681 -22.11 30.24 -3.88
N LYS A 682 -21.67 31.11 -2.95
CA LYS A 682 -21.26 30.71 -1.59
C LYS A 682 -22.39 30.75 -0.56
N LYS A 683 -23.62 31.10 -0.93
CA LYS A 683 -24.76 30.94 -0.04
C LYS A 683 -25.17 29.46 -0.01
N PRO A 684 -25.10 28.79 1.16
CA PRO A 684 -25.65 27.44 1.27
C PRO A 684 -27.17 27.49 1.10
N GLU A 685 -27.72 26.55 0.33
CA GLU A 685 -29.16 26.22 0.34
C GLU A 685 -29.59 25.64 1.69
#